data_AF-A0A1D6IR30-F1
#
_entry.id   AF-A0A1D6IR30-F1
#
_cell.length_a   1.000
_cell.length_b   1.000
_cell.length_c   1.000
_cell.angle_alpha   90.00
_cell.angle_beta   90.00
_cell.angle_gamma   90.00
#
_symmetry.space_group_name_H-M   'P 1'
#
loop_
_entity.id
_entity.type
_entity.pdbx_description
1 polymer ?
#
loop_
_entity_poly.entity_id
_entity_poly.type
_entity_poly.pdbx_seq_one_letter_code
_entity_poly.pdbx_strand_id
1 'polypeptide(L)'
;MAKSGRTKQKEADLEYNVAKQVERMLTEVHEQALVSCDAMHRERRILLKQEIGRMVLFFTDQPSLLAPNIQMVFSALALSQCEVIWYFQHVGIASSKSTRLKTVDIDATDPTIGFLLDGIGKLCCLVRKYIAAIKGYALSYLLSSAGRIRFLLGTPGMVALDLDATLKGLFQQVLHCLENIPKPQGESVPDITADLADLRKHWLSILMIVTSSRSSINIKHLEKATVSTGKEGLVSEGNAAYNWSRCVDELESQLSKHGSLKKLYFYHQHLTTVFRNTMFGPEGRPQHCCAWLGAACSFPECASAIIPEEVNKIGRDSISYVESLIESIMGGLEGLINILDSEGGFGSLEMQLSPEQAALRLNNTRAKGVSSLLTPGYESYPDNSSSIKMLEAAMQRLTSLCSVLNDMEPIGVLNHVFVLREYMRDCIIGNFRRRFHSMIRTENCIQRPSIIESLLRRHLGIIHLAEQHISMDLTEGIREVLLAESYTGPFPNLQMFETPVGTQGGGSAVEMICNWYIENVVKDASRIGVAFDAIQNCFRSSQPIGGGCLAESFTDKREMKSLVRLFGGYGIDKMDKMLREHTSALLNCIDSALRSNRDALEGLAGTVNSGDRIERDVNLKQIIDLETLADLCIQAGQAITFRRLLVEAVGAVLEEKVPLIYSLLKGLALQLPDEVPDKNEIIRLRKVASSVGVGDKHDAEWVHSILADAGAANDNSWILLPYLCAAFMVSNIWNGAVYDVNIGGLSNNLHCLARCVSAVIGGSEYTRVEREQRINSLSNVHTDELQEAELPSRVSAEANIKSCMQIYVKLSAGIVLDSWNDTSRQHIVPKLTFLDQLCELSPYVPRSTLEAHIPYTILRSIYHQLYGGSLLASEPAEQSPRQSPLISLAHASPSARQMQNRPETTPRSHTFDPGYYSSSGSQHDDGYDADRRTGRLLRSLRRSGPLDFGASRKAKKFVEGSSSGSSHGAGSLQRFAVSRSGPLSYR
;
A
#
# COMPACT_ATOMS: atom_id res chain seq x y z
N MET A 1 -84.11 -36.56 32.64
CA MET A 1 -82.64 -36.76 32.76
C MET A 1 -81.99 -37.31 31.50
N ALA A 2 -82.48 -38.39 30.86
CA ALA A 2 -81.90 -38.94 29.62
C ALA A 2 -81.87 -37.98 28.40
N LYS A 3 -82.80 -37.02 28.29
CA LYS A 3 -82.76 -35.96 27.25
C LYS A 3 -81.64 -34.93 27.48
N SER A 4 -81.34 -34.57 28.74
CA SER A 4 -80.27 -33.62 29.10
C SER A 4 -78.87 -34.25 28.95
N GLY A 5 -78.73 -35.56 29.18
CA GLY A 5 -77.50 -36.31 28.86
C GLY A 5 -77.22 -36.41 27.37
N ARG A 6 -78.27 -36.56 26.53
CA ARG A 6 -78.12 -36.59 25.06
C ARG A 6 -77.82 -35.23 24.43
N THR A 7 -78.30 -34.11 24.98
CA THR A 7 -77.91 -32.77 24.51
C THR A 7 -76.48 -32.43 24.90
N LYS A 8 -76.03 -32.75 26.12
CA LYS A 8 -74.63 -32.57 26.52
C LYS A 8 -73.64 -33.44 25.73
N GLN A 9 -74.02 -34.68 25.38
CA GLN A 9 -73.20 -35.53 24.50
C GLN A 9 -73.13 -34.97 23.08
N LYS A 10 -74.23 -34.43 22.53
CA LYS A 10 -74.24 -33.78 21.21
C LYS A 10 -73.41 -32.49 21.17
N GLU A 11 -73.43 -31.70 22.25
CA GLU A 11 -72.56 -30.53 22.40
C GLU A 11 -71.08 -30.94 22.48
N ALA A 12 -70.75 -31.99 23.25
CA ALA A 12 -69.39 -32.53 23.32
C ALA A 12 -68.91 -33.13 21.98
N ASP A 13 -69.77 -33.85 21.26
CA ASP A 13 -69.46 -34.39 19.93
C ASP A 13 -69.30 -33.25 18.89
N LEU A 14 -70.06 -32.16 19.03
CA LEU A 14 -69.91 -30.95 18.19
C LEU A 14 -68.59 -30.24 18.49
N GLU A 15 -68.25 -30.02 19.76
CA GLU A 15 -66.96 -29.44 20.18
C GLU A 15 -65.78 -30.30 19.72
N TYR A 16 -65.87 -31.63 19.80
CA TYR A 16 -64.85 -32.54 19.29
C TYR A 16 -64.67 -32.45 17.77
N ASN A 17 -65.77 -32.35 17.02
CA ASN A 17 -65.71 -32.19 15.57
C ASN A 17 -65.15 -30.81 15.16
N VAL A 18 -65.50 -29.74 15.89
CA VAL A 18 -64.91 -28.41 15.70
C VAL A 18 -63.42 -28.44 16.02
N ALA A 19 -63.00 -29.07 17.11
CA ALA A 19 -61.59 -29.22 17.47
C ALA A 19 -60.79 -29.97 16.40
N LYS A 20 -61.34 -31.06 15.86
CA LYS A 20 -60.72 -31.83 14.76
C LYS A 20 -60.65 -31.05 13.45
N GLN A 21 -61.65 -30.21 13.17
CA GLN A 21 -61.62 -29.32 12.01
C GLN A 21 -60.55 -28.24 12.18
N VAL A 22 -60.42 -27.67 13.39
CA VAL A 22 -59.37 -26.71 13.74
C VAL A 22 -57.98 -27.35 13.62
N GLU A 23 -57.79 -28.58 14.10
CA GLU A 23 -56.53 -29.31 13.96
C GLU A 23 -56.13 -29.52 12.49
N ARG A 24 -57.08 -29.88 11.63
CA ARG A 24 -56.85 -29.98 10.18
C ARG A 24 -56.48 -28.64 9.56
N MET A 25 -57.21 -27.58 9.90
CA MET A 25 -56.91 -26.23 9.42
C MET A 25 -55.53 -25.75 9.88
N LEU A 26 -55.14 -26.02 11.13
CA LEU A 26 -53.80 -25.69 11.63
C LEU A 26 -52.71 -26.43 10.86
N THR A 27 -52.94 -27.71 10.53
CA THR A 27 -52.01 -28.51 9.73
C THR A 27 -51.87 -27.96 8.31
N GLU A 28 -52.99 -27.62 7.66
CA GLU A 28 -52.99 -27.04 6.30
C GLU A 28 -52.31 -25.66 6.27
N VAL A 29 -52.62 -24.77 7.21
CA VAL A 29 -51.98 -23.45 7.33
C VAL A 29 -50.49 -23.59 7.62
N HIS A 30 -50.09 -24.57 8.44
CA HIS A 30 -48.68 -24.82 8.73
C HIS A 30 -47.92 -25.28 7.47
N GLU A 31 -48.46 -26.24 6.71
CA GLU A 31 -47.85 -26.69 5.45
C GLU A 31 -47.76 -25.56 4.41
N GLN A 32 -48.83 -24.76 4.26
CA GLN A 32 -48.84 -23.63 3.36
C GLN A 32 -47.81 -22.56 3.77
N ALA A 33 -47.70 -22.26 5.06
CA ALA A 33 -46.72 -21.33 5.59
C ALA A 33 -45.30 -21.79 5.28
N LEU A 34 -44.97 -23.07 5.51
CA LEU A 34 -43.64 -23.61 5.22
C LEU A 34 -43.24 -23.48 3.74
N VAL A 35 -44.19 -23.55 2.81
CA VAL A 35 -43.92 -23.46 1.37
C VAL A 35 -43.84 -22.01 0.87
N SER A 36 -44.67 -21.12 1.40
CA SER A 36 -44.88 -19.78 0.82
C SER A 36 -44.24 -18.63 1.58
N CYS A 37 -43.90 -18.81 2.87
CA CYS A 37 -43.48 -17.68 3.71
C CYS A 37 -42.17 -17.04 3.24
N ASP A 38 -41.14 -17.81 2.89
CA ASP A 38 -39.85 -17.25 2.47
C ASP A 38 -40.00 -16.38 1.22
N ALA A 39 -40.69 -16.89 0.19
CA ALA A 39 -40.93 -16.14 -1.04
C ALA A 39 -41.70 -14.84 -0.77
N MET A 40 -42.77 -14.90 0.04
CA MET A 40 -43.55 -13.72 0.39
C MET A 40 -42.73 -12.66 1.15
N HIS A 41 -41.96 -13.09 2.15
CA HIS A 41 -41.14 -12.18 2.94
C HIS A 41 -39.96 -11.62 2.13
N ARG A 42 -39.37 -12.42 1.24
CA ARG A 42 -38.34 -11.96 0.30
C ARG A 42 -38.88 -10.89 -0.65
N GLU A 43 -40.07 -11.06 -1.21
CA GLU A 43 -40.71 -10.04 -2.06
C GLU A 43 -40.98 -8.74 -1.28
N ARG A 44 -41.45 -8.83 -0.03
CA ARG A 44 -41.62 -7.65 0.83
C ARG A 44 -40.30 -6.93 1.09
N ARG A 45 -39.22 -7.66 1.38
CA ARG A 45 -37.87 -7.07 1.55
C ARG A 45 -37.39 -6.37 0.28
N ILE A 46 -37.62 -6.95 -0.90
CA ILE A 46 -37.27 -6.33 -2.18
C ILE A 46 -38.06 -5.04 -2.41
N LEU A 47 -39.38 -5.05 -2.13
CA LEU A 47 -40.21 -3.85 -2.24
C LEU A 47 -39.75 -2.76 -1.27
N LEU A 48 -39.56 -3.09 0.00
CA LEU A 48 -39.11 -2.15 1.04
C LEU A 48 -37.72 -1.58 0.73
N LYS A 49 -36.81 -2.39 0.18
CA LYS A 49 -35.51 -1.94 -0.33
C LYS A 49 -35.68 -0.81 -1.35
N GLN A 50 -36.59 -0.96 -2.31
CA GLN A 50 -36.83 0.07 -3.33
C GLN A 50 -37.47 1.33 -2.72
N GLU A 51 -38.50 1.16 -1.90
CA GLU A 51 -39.25 2.28 -1.32
C GLU A 51 -38.44 3.07 -0.30
N ILE A 52 -37.74 2.42 0.64
CA ILE A 52 -36.84 3.11 1.57
C ILE A 52 -35.71 3.80 0.82
N GLY A 53 -35.12 3.13 -0.18
CA GLY A 53 -34.08 3.74 -1.01
C GLY A 53 -34.55 5.04 -1.66
N ARG A 54 -35.76 5.05 -2.22
CA ARG A 54 -36.39 6.25 -2.81
C ARG A 54 -36.68 7.31 -1.75
N MET A 55 -37.23 6.92 -0.59
CA MET A 55 -37.54 7.86 0.49
C MET A 55 -36.29 8.56 1.03
N VAL A 56 -35.19 7.82 1.23
CA VAL A 56 -33.91 8.40 1.67
C VAL A 56 -33.43 9.43 0.67
N LEU A 57 -33.39 9.09 -0.63
CA LEU A 57 -32.95 10.04 -1.67
C LEU A 57 -33.88 11.26 -1.74
N PHE A 58 -35.19 11.03 -1.75
CA PHE A 58 -36.21 12.07 -1.88
C PHE A 58 -36.20 13.07 -0.72
N PHE A 59 -36.12 12.59 0.53
CA PHE A 59 -36.08 13.48 1.70
C PHE A 59 -34.70 14.10 1.95
N THR A 60 -33.64 13.52 1.39
CA THR A 60 -32.31 14.16 1.39
C THR A 60 -32.30 15.35 0.44
N ASP A 61 -32.89 15.19 -0.76
CA ASP A 61 -33.00 16.25 -1.77
C ASP A 61 -34.02 17.34 -1.40
N GLN A 62 -35.18 16.95 -0.86
CA GLN A 62 -36.24 17.86 -0.42
C GLN A 62 -36.67 17.63 1.05
N PRO A 63 -35.88 18.15 2.02
CA PRO A 63 -36.16 17.98 3.44
C PRO A 63 -37.51 18.56 3.93
N SER A 64 -38.03 19.59 3.24
CA SER A 64 -39.31 20.23 3.58
C SER A 64 -40.50 19.28 3.52
N LEU A 65 -40.40 18.21 2.71
CA LEU A 65 -41.43 17.20 2.56
C LEU A 65 -41.38 16.11 3.64
N LEU A 66 -40.34 16.07 4.47
CA LEU A 66 -40.22 15.08 5.52
C LEU A 66 -41.29 15.26 6.61
N ALA A 67 -41.51 16.50 7.04
CA ALA A 67 -42.46 16.84 8.09
C ALA A 67 -43.91 16.44 7.77
N PRO A 68 -44.50 16.80 6.60
CA PRO A 68 -45.86 16.37 6.26
C PRO A 68 -45.98 14.85 6.06
N ASN A 69 -44.90 14.17 5.68
CA ASN A 69 -44.89 12.73 5.37
C ASN A 69 -44.34 11.86 6.52
N ILE A 70 -44.18 12.41 7.74
CA ILE A 70 -43.52 11.70 8.85
C ILE A 70 -44.21 10.38 9.23
N GLN A 71 -45.53 10.30 9.10
CA GLN A 71 -46.29 9.07 9.38
C GLN A 71 -45.97 7.96 8.36
N MET A 72 -45.69 8.31 7.11
CA MET A 72 -45.22 7.39 6.08
C MET A 72 -43.82 6.86 6.42
N VAL A 73 -42.94 7.73 6.91
CA VAL A 73 -41.59 7.36 7.38
C VAL A 73 -41.67 6.37 8.53
N PHE A 74 -42.51 6.61 9.55
CA PHE A 74 -42.71 5.66 10.64
C PHE A 74 -43.26 4.31 10.16
N SER A 75 -44.18 4.33 9.20
CA SER A 75 -44.73 3.11 8.62
C SER A 75 -43.66 2.31 7.87
N ALA A 76 -42.83 2.98 7.06
CA ALA A 76 -41.72 2.35 6.34
C ALA A 76 -40.66 1.77 7.29
N LEU A 77 -40.32 2.50 8.37
CA LEU A 77 -39.42 2.05 9.42
C LEU A 77 -39.99 0.80 10.12
N ALA A 78 -41.25 0.85 10.57
CA ALA A 78 -41.89 -0.26 11.25
C ALA A 78 -41.98 -1.52 10.39
N LEU A 79 -42.39 -1.39 9.12
CA LEU A 79 -42.46 -2.52 8.19
C LEU A 79 -41.09 -3.15 7.94
N SER A 80 -40.05 -2.31 7.80
CA SER A 80 -38.69 -2.79 7.56
C SER A 80 -38.08 -3.43 8.80
N GLN A 81 -38.32 -2.86 9.98
CA GLN A 81 -37.95 -3.45 11.25
C GLN A 81 -38.61 -4.83 11.42
N CYS A 82 -39.91 -4.96 11.10
CA CYS A 82 -40.62 -6.24 11.14
C CYS A 82 -39.99 -7.29 10.22
N GLU A 83 -39.69 -6.95 8.97
CA GLU A 83 -39.11 -7.89 8.01
C GLU A 83 -37.66 -8.30 8.38
N VAL A 84 -36.86 -7.37 8.89
CA VAL A 84 -35.50 -7.65 9.39
C VAL A 84 -35.55 -8.59 10.60
N ILE A 85 -36.43 -8.32 11.57
CA ILE A 85 -36.59 -9.19 12.75
C ILE A 85 -37.11 -10.57 12.33
N TRP A 86 -38.09 -10.62 11.42
CA TRP A 86 -38.64 -11.88 10.93
C TRP A 86 -37.56 -12.75 10.27
N TYR A 87 -36.68 -12.14 9.46
CA TYR A 87 -35.57 -12.84 8.83
C TYR A 87 -34.64 -13.49 9.86
N PHE A 88 -34.17 -12.74 10.86
CA PHE A 88 -33.27 -13.29 11.90
C PHE A 88 -33.96 -14.27 12.85
N GLN A 89 -35.29 -14.18 12.99
CA GLN A 89 -36.08 -15.16 13.73
C GLN A 89 -36.18 -16.52 13.05
N HIS A 90 -35.93 -16.61 11.74
CA HIS A 90 -36.13 -17.86 10.99
C HIS A 90 -34.83 -18.37 10.34
N VAL A 91 -33.83 -17.51 10.14
CA VAL A 91 -32.49 -17.92 9.66
C VAL A 91 -31.82 -18.84 10.66
N GLY A 92 -31.30 -19.96 10.18
CA GLY A 92 -30.47 -20.88 10.98
C GLY A 92 -31.24 -21.74 12.00
N ILE A 93 -32.57 -21.64 12.06
CA ILE A 93 -33.39 -22.52 12.89
C ILE A 93 -33.55 -23.89 12.21
N ALA A 94 -32.73 -24.86 12.63
CA ALA A 94 -32.95 -26.26 12.30
C ALA A 94 -34.09 -26.83 13.16
N SER A 95 -35.13 -27.39 12.53
CA SER A 95 -36.23 -28.02 13.26
C SER A 95 -35.74 -29.22 14.08
N SER A 96 -35.96 -29.17 15.39
CA SER A 96 -35.74 -30.28 16.32
C SER A 96 -36.59 -31.49 15.94
N LYS A 97 -35.92 -32.60 15.62
CA LYS A 97 -36.35 -34.02 15.72
C LYS A 97 -37.86 -34.29 15.54
N SER A 98 -38.34 -34.29 14.30
CA SER A 98 -39.51 -35.08 13.89
C SER A 98 -39.35 -35.49 12.43
N THR A 99 -39.51 -36.78 12.14
CA THR A 99 -39.11 -37.45 10.90
C THR A 99 -39.92 -37.07 9.65
N ARG A 100 -40.78 -36.04 9.70
CA ARG A 100 -41.67 -35.65 8.60
C ARG A 100 -42.05 -34.16 8.56
N LEU A 101 -41.11 -33.22 8.53
CA LEU A 101 -41.44 -31.85 8.13
C LEU A 101 -40.34 -31.18 7.30
N LYS A 102 -40.74 -30.56 6.20
CA LYS A 102 -39.89 -29.73 5.32
C LYS A 102 -39.53 -28.44 6.07
N THR A 103 -38.24 -28.10 6.09
CA THR A 103 -37.73 -26.84 6.65
C THR A 103 -38.00 -25.67 5.69
N VAL A 104 -38.17 -24.47 6.24
CA VAL A 104 -38.08 -23.24 5.44
C VAL A 104 -36.59 -22.98 5.22
N ASP A 105 -36.11 -23.24 4.01
CA ASP A 105 -34.70 -23.00 3.64
C ASP A 105 -34.53 -21.52 3.27
N ILE A 106 -34.22 -20.68 4.27
CA ILE A 106 -33.99 -19.26 4.05
C ILE A 106 -32.57 -19.05 3.54
N ASP A 107 -32.47 -18.38 2.40
CA ASP A 107 -31.20 -18.01 1.81
C ASP A 107 -30.44 -17.02 2.71
N ALA A 108 -29.41 -17.52 3.41
CA ALA A 108 -28.55 -16.71 4.25
C ALA A 108 -27.74 -15.65 3.46
N THR A 109 -27.72 -15.74 2.13
CA THR A 109 -26.99 -14.82 1.23
C THR A 109 -27.82 -13.63 0.76
N ASP A 110 -29.04 -13.44 1.29
CA ASP A 110 -29.93 -12.34 0.90
C ASP A 110 -29.25 -10.95 1.05
N PRO A 111 -28.95 -10.25 -0.07
CA PRO A 111 -28.24 -8.97 -0.04
C PRO A 111 -29.16 -7.80 0.37
N THR A 112 -30.47 -8.02 0.52
CA THR A 112 -31.43 -6.97 0.86
C THR A 112 -31.32 -6.53 2.32
N ILE A 113 -30.86 -7.40 3.22
CA ILE A 113 -30.80 -7.12 4.66
C ILE A 113 -29.87 -5.94 4.97
N GLY A 114 -28.65 -5.95 4.45
CA GLY A 114 -27.70 -4.84 4.64
C GLY A 114 -28.27 -3.51 4.15
N PHE A 115 -28.98 -3.53 3.02
CA PHE A 115 -29.64 -2.33 2.48
C PHE A 115 -30.76 -1.82 3.40
N LEU A 116 -31.62 -2.70 3.89
CA LEU A 116 -32.72 -2.32 4.78
C LEU A 116 -32.19 -1.74 6.09
N LEU A 117 -31.13 -2.32 6.66
CA LEU A 117 -30.47 -1.77 7.85
C LEU A 117 -29.93 -0.36 7.59
N ASP A 118 -29.23 -0.16 6.47
CA ASP A 118 -28.68 1.14 6.09
C ASP A 118 -29.78 2.19 5.86
N GLY A 119 -30.84 1.81 5.16
CA GLY A 119 -31.99 2.67 4.90
C GLY A 119 -32.75 3.06 6.18
N ILE A 120 -32.96 2.13 7.11
CA ILE A 120 -33.53 2.42 8.44
C ILE A 120 -32.65 3.43 9.19
N GLY A 121 -31.33 3.21 9.21
CA GLY A 121 -30.38 4.13 9.84
C GLY A 121 -30.44 5.53 9.25
N LYS A 122 -30.36 5.65 7.92
CA LYS A 122 -30.39 6.94 7.21
C LYS A 122 -31.70 7.70 7.41
N LEU A 123 -32.85 7.03 7.37
CA LEU A 123 -34.14 7.67 7.66
C LEU A 123 -34.20 8.18 9.11
N CYS A 124 -33.74 7.38 10.08
CA CYS A 124 -33.65 7.83 11.47
C CYS A 124 -32.76 9.07 11.61
N CYS A 125 -31.58 9.10 10.96
CA CYS A 125 -30.70 10.27 10.96
C CYS A 125 -31.35 11.50 10.34
N LEU A 126 -32.08 11.35 9.22
CA LEU A 126 -32.83 12.46 8.60
C LEU A 126 -33.90 13.03 9.54
N VAL A 127 -34.67 12.17 10.21
CA VAL A 127 -35.68 12.62 11.18
C VAL A 127 -35.01 13.37 12.33
N ARG A 128 -33.88 12.87 12.87
CA ARG A 128 -33.12 13.55 13.92
C ARG A 128 -32.58 14.91 13.48
N LYS A 129 -32.05 14.99 12.25
CA LYS A 129 -31.53 16.23 11.67
C LYS A 129 -32.61 17.31 11.52
N TYR A 130 -33.85 16.92 11.22
CA TYR A 130 -34.96 17.84 10.97
C TYR A 130 -36.05 17.84 12.05
N ILE A 131 -35.70 17.49 13.31
CA ILE A 131 -36.63 17.48 14.45
C ILE A 131 -37.40 18.80 14.56
N ALA A 132 -36.72 19.94 14.47
CA ALA A 132 -37.35 21.24 14.62
C ALA A 132 -38.44 21.51 13.56
N ALA A 133 -38.19 21.12 12.30
CA ALA A 133 -39.17 21.27 11.22
C ALA A 133 -40.40 20.37 11.43
N ILE A 134 -40.19 19.14 11.89
CA ILE A 134 -41.26 18.18 12.19
C ILE A 134 -42.11 18.69 13.36
N LYS A 135 -41.47 19.17 14.43
CA LYS A 135 -42.16 19.77 15.59
C LYS A 135 -42.99 20.98 15.17
N GLY A 136 -42.43 21.89 14.37
CA GLY A 136 -43.14 23.08 13.89
C GLY A 136 -44.37 22.74 13.05
N TYR A 137 -44.26 21.74 12.17
CA TYR A 137 -45.41 21.24 11.40
C TYR A 137 -46.47 20.59 12.29
N ALA A 138 -46.06 19.75 13.24
CA ALA A 138 -46.96 19.09 14.18
C ALA A 138 -47.75 20.09 15.04
N LEU A 139 -47.08 21.12 15.57
CA LEU A 139 -47.74 22.21 16.32
C LEU A 139 -48.77 22.96 15.46
N SER A 140 -48.41 23.27 14.21
CA SER A 140 -49.32 23.92 13.25
C SER A 140 -50.55 23.06 12.96
N TYR A 141 -50.38 21.75 12.83
CA TYR A 141 -51.48 20.81 12.65
C TYR A 141 -52.41 20.76 13.86
N LEU A 142 -51.85 20.69 15.08
CA LEU A 142 -52.62 20.62 16.32
C LEU A 142 -53.44 21.89 16.58
N LEU A 143 -52.88 23.08 16.31
CA LEU A 143 -53.61 24.35 16.37
C LEU A 143 -54.81 24.37 15.40
N SER A 144 -54.64 23.79 14.21
CA SER A 144 -55.74 23.63 13.26
C SER A 144 -56.77 22.60 13.73
N SER A 145 -56.32 21.51 14.37
CA SER A 145 -57.18 20.46 14.94
C SER A 145 -58.06 20.99 16.07
N ALA A 146 -57.57 21.91 16.89
CA ALA A 146 -58.36 22.59 17.93
C ALA A 146 -59.66 23.19 17.37
N GLY A 147 -59.57 23.89 16.24
CA GLY A 147 -60.73 24.47 15.56
C GLY A 147 -61.69 23.43 15.00
N ARG A 148 -61.16 22.33 14.45
CA ARG A 148 -61.97 21.22 13.92
C ARG A 148 -62.72 20.46 15.02
N ILE A 149 -62.04 20.12 16.11
CA ILE A 149 -62.64 19.45 17.27
C ILE A 149 -63.73 20.32 17.90
N ARG A 150 -63.48 21.64 18.07
CA ARG A 150 -64.51 22.57 18.55
C ARG A 150 -65.76 22.57 17.68
N PHE A 151 -65.58 22.59 16.35
CA PHE A 151 -66.68 22.50 15.40
C PHE A 151 -67.45 21.18 15.52
N LEU A 152 -66.75 20.04 15.59
CA LEU A 152 -67.36 18.71 15.70
C LEU A 152 -68.15 18.55 17.02
N LEU A 153 -67.64 19.08 18.13
CA LEU A 153 -68.34 19.11 19.42
C LEU A 153 -69.61 19.97 19.39
N GLY A 154 -69.65 21.00 18.52
CA GLY A 154 -70.82 21.87 18.33
C GLY A 154 -71.85 21.36 17.31
N THR A 155 -71.65 20.19 16.72
CA THR A 155 -72.60 19.65 15.73
C THR A 155 -73.94 19.27 16.39
N PRO A 156 -75.09 19.45 15.71
CA PRO A 156 -76.40 19.12 16.28
C PRO A 156 -76.51 17.66 16.73
N GLY A 157 -75.84 16.73 16.02
CA GLY A 157 -75.79 15.32 16.39
C GLY A 157 -75.03 15.06 17.69
N MET A 158 -73.94 15.80 17.94
CA MET A 158 -73.16 15.69 19.18
C MET A 158 -73.85 16.35 20.38
N VAL A 159 -74.52 17.48 20.15
CA VAL A 159 -75.32 18.18 21.18
C VAL A 159 -76.56 17.38 21.58
N ALA A 160 -77.12 16.59 20.66
CA ALA A 160 -78.25 15.70 20.93
C ALA A 160 -77.87 14.42 21.70
N LEU A 161 -76.58 14.11 21.84
CA LEU A 161 -76.12 12.99 22.67
C LEU A 161 -76.13 13.39 24.14
N ASP A 162 -76.76 12.56 24.97
CA ASP A 162 -76.77 12.73 26.43
C ASP A 162 -75.44 12.30 27.05
N LEU A 163 -74.40 13.12 26.87
CA LEU A 163 -73.07 12.86 27.41
C LEU A 163 -73.05 13.16 28.91
N ASP A 164 -72.58 12.19 29.69
CA ASP A 164 -72.32 12.34 31.12
C ASP A 164 -71.35 13.51 31.40
N ALA A 165 -71.47 14.13 32.58
CA ALA A 165 -70.65 15.28 32.99
C ALA A 165 -69.14 15.00 32.89
N THR A 166 -68.71 13.78 33.21
CA THR A 166 -67.31 13.33 33.10
C THR A 166 -66.81 13.38 31.66
N LEU A 167 -67.59 12.87 30.70
CA LEU A 167 -67.22 12.81 29.29
C LEU A 167 -67.21 14.22 28.66
N LYS A 168 -68.21 15.06 29.01
CA LYS A 168 -68.23 16.49 28.64
C LYS A 168 -67.00 17.24 29.18
N GLY A 169 -66.63 17.00 30.43
CA GLY A 169 -65.44 17.59 31.06
C GLY A 169 -64.14 17.19 30.38
N LEU A 170 -63.98 15.90 30.01
CA LEU A 170 -62.80 15.43 29.30
C LEU A 170 -62.65 16.05 27.90
N PHE A 171 -63.76 16.20 27.14
CA PHE A 171 -63.71 16.88 25.84
C PHE A 171 -63.32 18.35 25.95
N GLN A 172 -63.80 19.04 26.99
CA GLN A 172 -63.42 20.43 27.28
C GLN A 172 -61.93 20.53 27.67
N GLN A 173 -61.42 19.58 28.44
CA GLN A 173 -59.99 19.51 28.81
C GLN A 173 -59.09 19.26 27.60
N VAL A 174 -59.48 18.35 26.70
CA VAL A 174 -58.77 18.14 25.42
C VAL A 174 -58.72 19.42 24.59
N LEU A 175 -59.86 20.11 24.47
CA LEU A 175 -59.94 21.37 23.71
C LEU A 175 -59.08 22.46 24.36
N HIS A 176 -59.12 22.59 25.68
CA HIS A 176 -58.30 23.55 26.43
C HIS A 176 -56.80 23.30 26.24
N CYS A 177 -56.36 22.04 26.27
CA CYS A 177 -54.98 21.68 25.97
C CYS A 177 -54.57 22.06 24.55
N LEU A 178 -55.44 21.88 23.55
CA LEU A 178 -55.15 22.20 22.15
C LEU A 178 -55.14 23.71 21.86
N GLU A 179 -55.98 24.49 22.53
CA GLU A 179 -56.07 25.95 22.35
C GLU A 179 -54.88 26.71 22.96
N ASN A 180 -54.29 26.14 24.01
CA ASN A 180 -53.15 26.72 24.73
C ASN A 180 -51.78 26.29 24.19
N ILE A 181 -51.73 25.61 23.04
CA ILE A 181 -50.47 25.19 22.41
C ILE A 181 -49.66 26.43 21.99
N PRO A 182 -48.32 26.46 22.20
CA PRO A 182 -47.47 27.54 21.74
C PRO A 182 -47.62 27.77 20.24
N LYS A 183 -47.88 29.02 19.86
CA LYS A 183 -47.95 29.39 18.44
C LYS A 183 -46.53 29.45 17.87
N PRO A 184 -46.26 28.82 16.71
CA PRO A 184 -44.97 28.95 16.05
C PRO A 184 -44.80 30.40 15.58
N GLN A 185 -44.09 31.24 16.35
CA GLN A 185 -43.67 32.57 15.91
C GLN A 185 -42.29 32.46 15.23
N GLY A 186 -42.06 33.33 14.25
CA GLY A 186 -41.20 33.10 13.10
C GLY A 186 -39.72 32.79 13.31
N GLU A 187 -39.13 32.92 14.49
CA GLU A 187 -37.68 32.75 14.66
C GLU A 187 -37.30 32.20 16.05
N SER A 188 -37.68 30.94 16.34
CA SER A 188 -36.90 29.96 17.15
C SER A 188 -37.79 28.78 17.58
N VAL A 189 -38.04 27.84 16.66
CA VAL A 189 -38.74 26.56 16.96
C VAL A 189 -37.93 25.57 17.85
N PRO A 190 -36.58 25.58 17.96
CA PRO A 190 -35.89 24.51 18.70
C PRO A 190 -36.13 24.51 20.22
N ASP A 191 -36.54 25.64 20.83
CA ASP A 191 -36.68 25.78 22.29
C ASP A 191 -38.12 25.62 22.82
N ILE A 192 -39.10 25.29 21.97
CA ILE A 192 -40.48 25.05 22.43
C ILE A 192 -40.55 23.66 23.09
N THR A 193 -40.28 23.61 24.40
CA THR A 193 -40.52 22.46 25.27
C THR A 193 -42.01 22.37 25.64
N ALA A 194 -42.84 21.96 24.67
CA ALA A 194 -44.26 21.70 24.92
C ALA A 194 -44.47 20.25 25.35
N ASP A 195 -44.83 20.02 26.62
CA ASP A 195 -45.30 18.71 27.09
C ASP A 195 -46.81 18.57 26.79
N LEU A 196 -47.18 17.54 26.02
CA LEU A 196 -48.55 17.24 25.62
C LEU A 196 -49.06 15.93 26.22
N ALA A 197 -48.44 15.42 27.29
CA ALA A 197 -48.85 14.19 27.96
C ALA A 197 -50.30 14.23 28.47
N ASP A 198 -50.75 15.37 29.02
CA ASP A 198 -52.12 15.53 29.52
C ASP A 198 -53.17 15.43 28.41
N LEU A 199 -52.89 16.03 27.25
CA LEU A 199 -53.75 15.89 26.06
C LEU A 199 -53.93 14.41 25.69
N ARG A 200 -52.83 13.66 25.66
CA ARG A 200 -52.83 12.21 25.36
C ARG A 200 -53.60 11.42 26.40
N LYS A 201 -53.42 11.73 27.69
CA LYS A 201 -54.10 11.08 28.80
C LYS A 201 -55.62 11.32 28.78
N HIS A 202 -56.04 12.56 28.55
CA HIS A 202 -57.47 12.90 28.45
C HIS A 202 -58.12 12.19 27.26
N TRP A 203 -57.46 12.18 26.09
CA TRP A 203 -57.97 11.47 24.91
C TRP A 203 -58.08 9.95 25.13
N LEU A 204 -57.06 9.31 25.72
CA LEU A 204 -57.11 7.89 26.06
C LEU A 204 -58.20 7.57 27.09
N SER A 205 -58.46 8.48 28.04
CA SER A 205 -59.54 8.34 29.02
C SER A 205 -60.92 8.40 28.36
N ILE A 206 -61.09 9.27 27.36
CA ILE A 206 -62.31 9.33 26.53
C ILE A 206 -62.50 7.98 25.80
N LEU A 207 -61.46 7.48 25.13
CA LEU A 207 -61.52 6.19 24.43
C LEU A 207 -61.85 5.03 25.38
N MET A 208 -61.27 5.01 26.58
CA MET A 208 -61.56 3.99 27.60
C MET A 208 -63.03 3.98 28.03
N ILE A 209 -63.62 5.16 28.28
CA ILE A 209 -65.03 5.27 28.67
C ILE A 209 -65.92 4.81 27.53
N VAL A 210 -65.67 5.30 26.32
CA VAL A 210 -66.52 5.09 25.14
C VAL A 210 -66.41 3.68 24.55
N THR A 211 -65.36 2.94 24.88
CA THR A 211 -65.20 1.51 24.51
C THR A 211 -65.73 0.54 25.57
N SER A 212 -66.06 1.03 26.76
CA SER A 212 -66.63 0.21 27.84
C SER A 212 -68.04 -0.26 27.50
N SER A 213 -68.32 -1.55 27.70
CA SER A 213 -69.68 -2.11 27.55
C SER A 213 -70.68 -1.56 28.56
N ARG A 214 -70.21 -0.87 29.61
CA ARG A 214 -71.02 -0.24 30.64
C ARG A 214 -71.34 1.23 30.36
N SER A 215 -70.77 1.83 29.30
CA SER A 215 -71.04 3.21 28.92
C SER A 215 -72.37 3.34 28.18
N SER A 216 -73.13 4.39 28.47
CA SER A 216 -74.35 4.77 27.75
C SER A 216 -74.06 5.16 26.29
N ILE A 217 -72.85 5.65 26.02
CA ILE A 217 -72.40 6.11 24.71
C ILE A 217 -71.19 5.29 24.27
N ASN A 218 -71.30 4.67 23.09
CA ASN A 218 -70.23 3.91 22.49
C ASN A 218 -69.55 4.68 21.34
N ILE A 219 -68.44 4.15 20.84
CA ILE A 219 -67.63 4.79 19.78
C ILE A 219 -68.45 5.02 18.49
N LYS A 220 -69.36 4.10 18.17
CA LYS A 220 -70.24 4.20 17.00
C LYS A 220 -71.27 5.31 17.14
N HIS A 221 -71.72 5.62 18.35
CA HIS A 221 -72.63 6.73 18.63
C HIS A 221 -71.93 8.07 18.39
N LEU A 222 -70.67 8.21 18.86
CA LEU A 222 -69.86 9.42 18.61
C LEU A 222 -69.55 9.62 17.12
N GLU A 223 -69.18 8.56 16.41
CA GLU A 223 -68.92 8.66 14.97
C GLU A 223 -70.22 9.00 14.21
N LYS A 224 -71.32 8.30 14.45
CA LYS A 224 -72.61 8.61 13.77
C LYS A 224 -73.08 10.03 14.03
N ALA A 225 -72.87 10.56 15.24
CA ALA A 225 -73.23 11.92 15.61
C ALA A 225 -72.41 13.00 14.87
N THR A 226 -71.22 12.65 14.36
CA THR A 226 -70.27 13.61 13.77
C THR A 226 -70.01 13.41 12.27
N VAL A 227 -70.31 12.22 11.73
CA VAL A 227 -70.11 11.84 10.31
C VAL A 227 -71.07 12.53 9.33
N SER A 228 -72.21 13.08 9.78
CA SER A 228 -73.18 13.79 8.92
C SER A 228 -72.66 15.09 8.28
N THR A 229 -71.42 15.49 8.58
CA THR A 229 -70.78 16.74 8.13
C THR A 229 -69.92 16.59 6.86
N GLY A 230 -69.79 15.39 6.29
CA GLY A 230 -69.01 15.13 5.07
C GLY A 230 -67.47 15.21 5.24
N LYS A 231 -66.98 15.31 6.49
CA LYS A 231 -65.56 15.29 6.88
C LYS A 231 -65.27 14.12 7.85
N GLU A 232 -63.99 13.92 8.18
CA GLU A 232 -63.54 13.01 9.23
C GLU A 232 -64.27 13.26 10.57
N GLY A 233 -64.69 12.17 11.24
CA GLY A 233 -65.43 12.23 12.50
C GLY A 233 -64.56 12.62 13.71
N LEU A 234 -65.20 12.83 14.86
CA LEU A 234 -64.50 13.25 16.10
C LEU A 234 -63.43 12.25 16.55
N VAL A 235 -63.67 10.95 16.35
CA VAL A 235 -62.74 9.88 16.73
C VAL A 235 -61.51 9.88 15.83
N SER A 236 -61.67 10.03 14.51
CA SER A 236 -60.54 10.12 13.58
C SER A 236 -59.72 11.38 13.82
N GLU A 237 -60.37 12.52 14.03
CA GLU A 237 -59.68 13.79 14.30
C GLU A 237 -58.92 13.76 15.65
N GLY A 238 -59.54 13.22 16.71
CA GLY A 238 -58.88 13.07 18.00
C GLY A 238 -57.73 12.05 17.98
N ASN A 239 -57.84 10.97 17.21
CA ASN A 239 -56.73 10.04 16.98
C ASN A 239 -55.60 10.67 16.15
N ALA A 240 -55.92 11.50 15.16
CA ALA A 240 -54.93 12.27 14.42
C ALA A 240 -54.20 13.28 15.33
N ALA A 241 -54.94 14.01 16.18
CA ALA A 241 -54.37 14.92 17.17
C ALA A 241 -53.46 14.17 18.17
N TYR A 242 -53.88 12.99 18.65
CA TYR A 242 -53.05 12.12 19.49
C TYR A 242 -51.75 11.72 18.79
N ASN A 243 -51.79 11.32 17.52
CA ASN A 243 -50.59 10.92 16.78
C ASN A 243 -49.65 12.10 16.53
N TRP A 244 -50.18 13.27 16.16
CA TRP A 244 -49.36 14.48 15.93
C TRP A 244 -48.80 15.06 17.23
N SER A 245 -49.49 14.92 18.37
CA SER A 245 -48.94 15.37 19.66
C SER A 245 -47.65 14.65 20.01
N ARG A 246 -47.54 13.36 19.66
CA ARG A 246 -46.32 12.56 19.88
C ARG A 246 -45.14 12.97 19.01
N CYS A 247 -45.38 13.67 17.90
CA CYS A 247 -44.31 14.23 17.07
C CYS A 247 -43.72 15.52 17.68
N VAL A 248 -44.33 16.08 18.72
CA VAL A 248 -43.87 17.29 19.42
C VAL A 248 -42.92 16.96 20.57
N ASP A 249 -43.34 16.07 21.48
CA ASP A 249 -42.61 15.74 22.72
C ASP A 249 -42.02 14.32 22.75
N GLU A 250 -42.65 13.36 22.07
CA GLU A 250 -42.25 11.93 22.06
C GLU A 250 -41.54 11.49 20.75
N LEU A 251 -40.98 12.42 19.97
CA LEU A 251 -40.45 12.09 18.63
C LEU A 251 -39.31 11.05 18.67
N GLU A 252 -38.38 11.18 19.61
CA GLU A 252 -37.31 10.18 19.82
C GLU A 252 -37.86 8.84 20.31
N SER A 253 -38.93 8.85 21.12
CA SER A 253 -39.61 7.61 21.53
C SER A 253 -40.30 6.93 20.34
N GLN A 254 -40.89 7.70 19.40
CA GLN A 254 -41.43 7.16 18.15
C GLN A 254 -40.34 6.55 17.28
N LEU A 255 -39.21 7.24 17.13
CA LEU A 255 -38.06 6.72 16.40
C LEU A 255 -37.51 5.44 17.02
N SER A 256 -37.33 5.39 18.34
CA SER A 256 -36.88 4.18 19.02
C SER A 256 -37.91 3.05 18.85
N LYS A 257 -39.21 3.34 18.93
CA LYS A 257 -40.25 2.32 18.73
C LYS A 257 -40.20 1.67 17.34
N HIS A 258 -40.14 2.47 16.28
CA HIS A 258 -40.29 2.00 14.90
C HIS A 258 -38.97 1.70 14.19
N GLY A 259 -37.88 2.34 14.60
CA GLY A 259 -36.56 2.26 13.96
C GLY A 259 -35.46 1.58 14.79
N SER A 260 -35.66 1.32 16.10
CA SER A 260 -34.62 0.67 16.92
C SER A 260 -34.43 -0.80 16.54
N LEU A 261 -33.18 -1.21 16.36
CA LEU A 261 -32.81 -2.57 16.01
C LEU A 261 -32.36 -3.38 17.23
N LYS A 262 -32.67 -2.90 18.44
CA LYS A 262 -32.20 -3.49 19.71
C LYS A 262 -32.47 -4.99 19.84
N LYS A 263 -33.61 -5.47 19.32
CA LYS A 263 -33.99 -6.90 19.34
C LYS A 263 -33.00 -7.80 18.60
N LEU A 264 -32.20 -7.26 17.68
CA LEU A 264 -31.18 -8.02 16.98
C LEU A 264 -30.03 -8.48 17.89
N TYR A 265 -29.87 -7.86 19.06
CA TYR A 265 -28.93 -8.31 20.08
C TYR A 265 -29.06 -9.81 20.38
N PHE A 266 -30.29 -10.34 20.47
CA PHE A 266 -30.52 -11.77 20.77
C PHE A 266 -30.12 -12.72 19.63
N TYR A 267 -29.82 -12.17 18.44
CA TYR A 267 -29.42 -12.90 17.25
C TYR A 267 -28.00 -12.56 16.78
N HIS A 268 -27.19 -11.86 17.60
CA HIS A 268 -25.89 -11.30 17.20
C HIS A 268 -24.93 -12.32 16.55
N GLN A 269 -25.00 -13.61 16.92
CA GLN A 269 -24.22 -14.67 16.29
C GLN A 269 -24.58 -14.86 14.80
N HIS A 270 -25.86 -14.84 14.46
CA HIS A 270 -26.33 -14.93 13.07
C HIS A 270 -26.07 -13.64 12.29
N LEU A 271 -26.10 -12.48 12.97
CA LEU A 271 -25.78 -11.19 12.34
C LEU A 271 -24.38 -11.23 11.73
N THR A 272 -23.37 -11.74 12.44
CA THR A 272 -21.98 -11.82 11.93
C THR A 272 -21.88 -12.69 10.66
N THR A 273 -22.66 -13.77 10.57
CA THR A 273 -22.70 -14.64 9.37
C THR A 273 -23.27 -13.90 8.16
N VAL A 274 -24.39 -13.19 8.34
CA VAL A 274 -25.07 -12.47 7.24
C VAL A 274 -24.30 -11.21 6.84
N PHE A 275 -23.65 -10.55 7.80
CA PHE A 275 -22.73 -9.44 7.56
C PHE A 275 -21.63 -9.81 6.56
N ARG A 276 -21.04 -11.01 6.68
CA ARG A 276 -20.01 -11.47 5.72
C ARG A 276 -20.51 -11.50 4.29
N ASN A 277 -21.78 -11.86 4.06
CA ASN A 277 -22.38 -11.84 2.73
C ASN A 277 -22.60 -10.41 2.21
N THR A 278 -22.89 -9.45 3.10
CA THR A 278 -22.97 -8.02 2.74
C THR A 278 -21.61 -7.49 2.28
N MET A 279 -20.52 -7.89 2.96
CA MET A 279 -19.17 -7.44 2.64
C MET A 279 -18.54 -8.16 1.45
N PHE A 280 -18.66 -9.49 1.38
CA PHE A 280 -17.89 -10.35 0.49
C PHE A 280 -18.72 -11.07 -0.59
N GLY A 281 -20.05 -11.03 -0.49
CA GLY A 281 -20.93 -11.71 -1.45
C GLY A 281 -20.91 -11.07 -2.85
N PRO A 282 -21.27 -11.82 -3.91
CA PRO A 282 -21.25 -11.34 -5.29
C PRO A 282 -22.22 -10.18 -5.56
N GLU A 283 -23.38 -10.18 -4.88
CA GLU A 283 -24.36 -9.08 -4.90
C GLU A 283 -24.24 -8.15 -3.67
N GLY A 284 -23.31 -8.46 -2.77
CA GLY A 284 -23.04 -7.68 -1.57
C GLY A 284 -22.42 -6.33 -1.92
N ARG A 285 -22.92 -5.26 -1.30
CA ARG A 285 -22.35 -3.92 -1.46
C ARG A 285 -21.70 -3.48 -0.14
N PRO A 286 -20.36 -3.36 -0.09
CA PRO A 286 -19.63 -2.93 1.11
C PRO A 286 -20.11 -1.60 1.68
N GLN A 287 -20.68 -0.71 0.85
CA GLN A 287 -21.23 0.57 1.29
C GLN A 287 -22.32 0.46 2.39
N HIS A 288 -22.96 -0.70 2.55
CA HIS A 288 -23.98 -0.92 3.59
C HIS A 288 -23.40 -1.56 4.87
N CYS A 289 -22.08 -1.77 4.95
CA CYS A 289 -21.45 -2.46 6.08
C CYS A 289 -21.59 -1.69 7.40
N CYS A 290 -21.55 -0.35 7.34
CA CYS A 290 -21.58 0.49 8.54
C CYS A 290 -22.95 0.48 9.24
N ALA A 291 -24.01 0.11 8.52
CA ALA A 291 -25.33 -0.08 9.12
C ALA A 291 -25.35 -1.17 10.20
N TRP A 292 -24.50 -2.19 10.05
CA TRP A 292 -24.35 -3.27 11.03
C TRP A 292 -23.70 -2.79 12.32
N LEU A 293 -22.76 -1.85 12.21
CA LEU A 293 -22.15 -1.20 13.37
C LEU A 293 -23.17 -0.29 14.09
N GLY A 294 -23.95 0.47 13.33
CA GLY A 294 -25.01 1.32 13.87
C GLY A 294 -26.08 0.55 14.65
N ALA A 295 -26.41 -0.68 14.24
CA ALA A 295 -27.35 -1.53 14.96
C ALA A 295 -26.88 -1.82 16.42
N ALA A 296 -25.57 -2.01 16.62
CA ALA A 296 -24.99 -2.32 17.92
C ALA A 296 -25.15 -1.19 18.95
N CYS A 297 -25.26 0.06 18.50
CA CYS A 297 -25.51 1.21 19.38
C CYS A 297 -26.82 1.07 20.16
N SER A 298 -27.81 0.38 19.57
CA SER A 298 -29.14 0.21 20.18
C SER A 298 -29.23 -1.02 21.10
N PHE A 299 -28.24 -1.91 21.12
CA PHE A 299 -28.30 -3.15 21.90
C PHE A 299 -28.45 -2.93 23.41
N PRO A 300 -27.73 -1.98 24.05
CA PRO A 300 -27.90 -1.70 25.48
C PRO A 300 -29.34 -1.31 25.87
N GLU A 301 -30.14 -0.78 24.93
CA GLU A 301 -31.56 -0.45 25.16
C GLU A 301 -32.47 -1.68 25.37
N CYS A 302 -31.94 -2.89 25.17
CA CYS A 302 -32.65 -4.15 25.49
C CYS A 302 -32.62 -4.48 26.98
N ALA A 303 -31.68 -3.92 27.74
CA ALA A 303 -31.55 -4.24 29.15
C ALA A 303 -32.80 -3.82 29.93
N SER A 304 -33.24 -4.68 30.84
CA SER A 304 -34.35 -4.37 31.72
C SER A 304 -33.94 -3.30 32.73
N ALA A 305 -34.79 -2.27 32.89
CA ALA A 305 -34.61 -1.27 33.95
C ALA A 305 -34.65 -1.88 35.37
N ILE A 306 -35.17 -3.10 35.51
CA ILE A 306 -35.27 -3.82 36.79
C ILE A 306 -33.97 -4.56 37.13
N ILE A 307 -33.15 -4.91 36.12
CA ILE A 307 -31.94 -5.72 36.28
C ILE A 307 -30.72 -4.93 35.75
N PRO A 308 -30.11 -4.06 36.58
CA PRO A 308 -29.02 -3.18 36.12
C PRO A 308 -27.75 -3.93 35.68
N GLU A 309 -27.51 -5.13 36.20
CA GLU A 309 -26.39 -5.98 35.79
C GLU A 309 -26.45 -6.38 34.31
N GLU A 310 -27.67 -6.45 33.75
CA GLU A 310 -27.90 -6.81 32.35
C GLU A 310 -27.30 -5.77 31.41
N VAL A 311 -27.38 -4.47 31.76
CA VAL A 311 -26.81 -3.36 30.98
C VAL A 311 -25.32 -3.55 30.74
N ASN A 312 -24.57 -3.90 31.79
CA ASN A 312 -23.12 -4.09 31.71
C ASN A 312 -22.75 -5.31 30.86
N LYS A 313 -23.53 -6.38 30.95
CA LYS A 313 -23.31 -7.59 30.14
C LYS A 313 -23.58 -7.31 28.66
N ILE A 314 -24.76 -6.77 28.34
CA ILE A 314 -25.16 -6.41 26.98
C ILE A 314 -24.18 -5.39 26.39
N GLY A 315 -23.75 -4.40 27.18
CA GLY A 315 -22.75 -3.41 26.79
C GLY A 315 -21.43 -4.03 26.35
N ARG A 316 -20.85 -4.93 27.15
CA ARG A 316 -19.60 -5.64 26.80
C ARG A 316 -19.76 -6.49 25.54
N ASP A 317 -20.86 -7.23 25.43
CA ASP A 317 -21.14 -8.08 24.26
C ASP A 317 -21.29 -7.21 22.99
N SER A 318 -21.88 -6.01 23.12
CA SER A 318 -22.03 -5.04 22.02
C SER A 318 -20.69 -4.44 21.59
N ILE A 319 -19.80 -4.11 22.54
CA ILE A 319 -18.43 -3.63 22.27
C ILE A 319 -17.65 -4.69 21.50
N SER A 320 -17.65 -5.95 21.98
CA SER A 320 -16.94 -7.05 21.30
C SER A 320 -17.49 -7.33 19.90
N TYR A 321 -18.81 -7.21 19.72
CA TYR A 321 -19.45 -7.32 18.42
C TYR A 321 -18.97 -6.22 17.45
N VAL A 322 -18.92 -4.96 17.91
CA VAL A 322 -18.41 -3.83 17.11
C VAL A 322 -16.95 -4.03 16.74
N GLU A 323 -16.09 -4.39 17.69
CA GLU A 323 -14.67 -4.66 17.43
C GLU A 323 -14.48 -5.75 16.35
N SER A 324 -15.19 -6.88 16.49
CA SER A 324 -15.11 -7.97 15.52
C SER A 324 -15.61 -7.58 14.12
N LEU A 325 -16.63 -6.73 14.04
CA LEU A 325 -17.09 -6.18 12.77
C LEU A 325 -16.08 -5.22 12.17
N ILE A 326 -15.50 -4.31 12.96
CA ILE A 326 -14.46 -3.37 12.49
C ILE A 326 -13.28 -4.16 11.92
N GLU A 327 -12.78 -5.17 12.63
CA GLU A 327 -11.71 -6.04 12.13
C GLU A 327 -12.08 -6.69 10.79
N SER A 328 -13.33 -7.17 10.65
CA SER A 328 -13.80 -7.77 9.41
C SER A 328 -13.95 -6.76 8.26
N ILE A 329 -14.37 -5.52 8.56
CA ILE A 329 -14.47 -4.43 7.58
C ILE A 329 -13.07 -4.02 7.12
N MET A 330 -12.14 -3.81 8.05
CA MET A 330 -10.75 -3.45 7.77
C MET A 330 -10.03 -4.57 7.01
N GLY A 331 -10.25 -5.84 7.39
CA GLY A 331 -9.75 -6.99 6.62
C GLY A 331 -10.33 -7.06 5.21
N GLY A 332 -11.58 -6.64 5.01
CA GLY A 332 -12.19 -6.52 3.68
C GLY A 332 -11.62 -5.37 2.85
N LEU A 333 -11.36 -4.22 3.47
CA LEU A 333 -10.67 -3.08 2.86
C LEU A 333 -9.26 -3.48 2.42
N GLU A 334 -8.49 -4.08 3.32
CA GLU A 334 -7.17 -4.63 3.04
C GLU A 334 -7.23 -5.66 1.89
N GLY A 335 -8.21 -6.56 1.92
CA GLY A 335 -8.43 -7.55 0.86
C GLY A 335 -8.65 -6.92 -0.51
N LEU A 336 -9.42 -5.83 -0.59
CA LEU A 336 -9.65 -5.10 -1.85
C LEU A 336 -8.36 -4.44 -2.36
N ILE A 337 -7.58 -3.81 -1.47
CA ILE A 337 -6.27 -3.24 -1.82
C ILE A 337 -5.35 -4.34 -2.36
N ASN A 338 -5.27 -5.48 -1.67
CA ASN A 338 -4.42 -6.60 -2.06
C ASN A 338 -4.88 -7.26 -3.37
N ILE A 339 -6.18 -7.33 -3.66
CA ILE A 339 -6.72 -7.83 -4.95
C ILE A 339 -6.29 -6.89 -6.08
N LEU A 340 -6.42 -5.57 -5.90
CA LEU A 340 -5.98 -4.59 -6.89
C LEU A 340 -4.45 -4.64 -7.09
N ASP A 341 -3.69 -4.82 -6.01
CA ASP A 341 -2.21 -4.92 -6.03
C ASP A 341 -1.70 -6.33 -6.39
N SER A 342 -2.59 -7.28 -6.71
CA SER A 342 -2.20 -8.63 -7.12
C SER A 342 -1.71 -8.66 -8.57
N GLU A 343 -1.06 -9.76 -8.96
CA GLU A 343 -0.72 -10.02 -10.37
C GLU A 343 -1.96 -10.19 -11.25
N GLY A 344 -3.12 -10.58 -10.68
CA GLY A 344 -4.40 -10.61 -11.39
C GLY A 344 -5.14 -9.27 -11.44
N GLY A 345 -4.69 -8.27 -10.65
CA GLY A 345 -5.21 -6.91 -10.63
C GLY A 345 -4.41 -5.98 -11.56
N PHE A 346 -3.99 -4.82 -11.06
CA PHE A 346 -3.14 -3.88 -11.79
C PHE A 346 -1.78 -4.48 -12.19
N GLY A 347 -1.32 -5.53 -11.49
CA GLY A 347 -0.09 -6.23 -11.87
C GLY A 347 -0.18 -6.87 -13.24
N SER A 348 -1.36 -7.37 -13.63
CA SER A 348 -1.54 -7.98 -14.94
C SER A 348 -1.30 -6.96 -16.06
N LEU A 349 -1.70 -5.71 -15.86
CA LEU A 349 -1.53 -4.61 -16.81
C LEU A 349 -0.07 -4.15 -16.86
N GLU A 350 0.56 -4.01 -15.69
CA GLU A 350 1.97 -3.62 -15.60
C GLU A 350 2.90 -4.68 -16.21
N MET A 351 2.59 -5.97 -16.02
CA MET A 351 3.34 -7.06 -16.63
C MET A 351 3.33 -7.01 -18.16
N GLN A 352 2.28 -6.46 -18.79
CA GLN A 352 2.25 -6.29 -20.25
C GLN A 352 3.30 -5.27 -20.75
N LEU A 353 3.73 -4.36 -19.88
CA LEU A 353 4.73 -3.32 -20.16
C LEU A 353 6.16 -3.80 -19.83
N SER A 354 6.32 -5.03 -19.33
CA SER A 354 7.65 -5.52 -18.96
C SER A 354 8.56 -5.72 -20.18
N PRO A 355 9.88 -5.50 -20.05
CA PRO A 355 10.83 -5.76 -21.13
C PRO A 355 10.79 -7.22 -21.64
N GLU A 356 10.44 -8.16 -20.77
CA GLU A 356 10.30 -9.58 -21.11
C GLU A 356 9.14 -9.81 -22.11
N GLN A 357 8.01 -9.12 -21.90
CA GLN A 357 6.90 -9.17 -22.85
C GLN A 357 7.27 -8.53 -24.19
N ALA A 358 8.08 -7.47 -24.18
CA ALA A 358 8.61 -6.89 -25.41
C ALA A 358 9.52 -7.87 -26.16
N ALA A 359 10.39 -8.61 -25.44
CA ALA A 359 11.24 -9.64 -26.04
C ALA A 359 10.42 -10.80 -26.63
N LEU A 360 9.38 -11.27 -25.93
CA LEU A 360 8.46 -12.28 -26.45
C LEU A 360 7.77 -11.82 -27.74
N ARG A 361 7.32 -10.56 -27.81
CA ARG A 361 6.74 -9.98 -29.02
C ARG A 361 7.76 -9.92 -30.16
N LEU A 362 8.99 -9.48 -29.90
CA LEU A 362 10.07 -9.45 -30.89
C LEU A 362 10.35 -10.86 -31.44
N ASN A 363 10.43 -11.88 -30.59
CA ASN A 363 10.64 -13.26 -31.01
C ASN A 363 9.45 -13.81 -31.81
N ASN A 364 8.22 -13.47 -31.42
CA ASN A 364 7.02 -13.92 -32.13
C ASN A 364 6.84 -13.24 -33.50
N THR A 365 7.37 -12.03 -33.71
CA THR A 365 7.40 -11.44 -35.08
C THR A 365 8.32 -12.21 -36.04
N ARG A 366 9.30 -12.96 -35.52
CA ARG A 366 10.21 -13.80 -36.31
C ARG A 366 9.64 -15.20 -36.57
N ALA A 367 8.83 -15.73 -35.66
CA ALA A 367 8.12 -17.00 -35.82
C ALA A 367 6.74 -16.77 -36.49
N LYS A 368 6.64 -16.97 -37.81
CA LYS A 368 5.36 -16.89 -38.53
C LYS A 368 4.39 -17.97 -38.01
N GLY A 369 3.48 -17.58 -37.12
CA GLY A 369 2.22 -18.28 -36.87
C GLY A 369 2.05 -18.87 -35.47
N VAL A 370 1.94 -18.03 -34.44
CA VAL A 370 1.18 -18.35 -33.20
C VAL A 370 0.58 -17.04 -32.63
N SER A 371 -0.69 -17.11 -32.21
CA SER A 371 -1.53 -16.11 -31.51
C SER A 371 -0.96 -14.70 -31.30
N SER A 372 -1.62 -13.69 -31.87
CA SER A 372 -1.30 -12.28 -31.64
C SER A 372 -1.45 -11.94 -30.14
N LEU A 373 -0.33 -11.82 -29.44
CA LEU A 373 -0.30 -11.22 -28.10
C LEU A 373 -0.98 -9.85 -28.16
N LEU A 374 -2.08 -9.70 -27.41
CA LEU A 374 -2.82 -8.43 -27.30
C LEU A 374 -1.86 -7.31 -26.91
N THR A 375 -1.92 -6.17 -27.57
CA THR A 375 -1.06 -5.02 -27.25
C THR A 375 -1.54 -4.34 -25.96
N PRO A 376 -0.63 -3.75 -25.15
CA PRO A 376 -1.02 -2.94 -24.00
C PRO A 376 -2.04 -1.86 -24.40
N GLY A 377 -3.10 -1.71 -23.61
CA GLY A 377 -4.21 -0.79 -23.92
C GLY A 377 -5.34 -1.39 -24.75
N TYR A 378 -5.24 -2.66 -25.18
CA TYR A 378 -6.35 -3.39 -25.80
C TYR A 378 -7.60 -3.43 -24.89
N GLU A 379 -7.35 -3.57 -23.60
CA GLU A 379 -8.32 -3.61 -22.52
C GLU A 379 -9.01 -2.27 -22.25
N SER A 380 -8.42 -1.16 -22.71
CA SER A 380 -8.95 0.20 -22.53
C SER A 380 -9.96 0.59 -23.62
N TYR A 381 -10.08 -0.19 -24.70
CA TYR A 381 -11.09 0.06 -25.72
C TYR A 381 -12.48 -0.32 -25.20
N PRO A 382 -13.51 0.54 -25.38
CA PRO A 382 -14.86 0.29 -24.86
C PRO A 382 -15.45 -1.07 -25.25
N ASP A 383 -15.15 -1.54 -26.48
CA ASP A 383 -15.61 -2.84 -27.01
C ASP A 383 -15.06 -4.04 -26.22
N ASN A 384 -13.94 -3.86 -25.51
CA ASN A 384 -13.26 -4.91 -24.75
C ASN A 384 -13.44 -4.79 -23.23
N SER A 385 -14.33 -3.91 -22.75
CA SER A 385 -14.58 -3.65 -21.32
C SER A 385 -14.76 -4.92 -20.46
N SER A 386 -15.17 -6.05 -21.04
CA SER A 386 -15.22 -7.34 -20.36
C SER A 386 -13.90 -7.79 -19.73
N SER A 387 -12.75 -7.41 -20.28
CA SER A 387 -11.43 -7.83 -19.74
C SER A 387 -11.07 -7.14 -18.43
N ILE A 388 -11.67 -5.98 -18.12
CA ILE A 388 -11.36 -5.20 -16.90
C ILE A 388 -12.49 -5.20 -15.87
N LYS A 389 -13.61 -5.89 -16.12
CA LYS A 389 -14.79 -5.89 -15.22
C LYS A 389 -14.48 -6.21 -13.76
N MET A 390 -13.56 -7.14 -13.51
CA MET A 390 -13.14 -7.48 -12.15
C MET A 390 -12.38 -6.33 -11.48
N LEU A 391 -11.51 -5.65 -12.23
CA LEU A 391 -10.74 -4.50 -11.76
C LEU A 391 -11.67 -3.31 -11.48
N GLU A 392 -12.57 -3.00 -12.40
CA GLU A 392 -13.60 -1.96 -12.23
C GLU A 392 -14.48 -2.23 -11.00
N ALA A 393 -14.95 -3.47 -10.84
CA ALA A 393 -15.77 -3.86 -9.69
C ALA A 393 -14.98 -3.75 -8.36
N ALA A 394 -13.71 -4.14 -8.34
CA ALA A 394 -12.86 -4.02 -7.15
C ALA A 394 -12.56 -2.55 -6.81
N MET A 395 -12.24 -1.71 -7.81
CA MET A 395 -12.04 -0.26 -7.64
C MET A 395 -13.31 0.42 -7.12
N GLN A 396 -14.47 0.13 -7.71
CA GLN A 396 -15.74 0.69 -7.28
C GLN A 396 -16.08 0.28 -5.84
N ARG A 397 -15.81 -0.98 -5.46
CA ARG A 397 -16.02 -1.45 -4.09
C ARG A 397 -15.07 -0.79 -3.09
N LEU A 398 -13.79 -0.62 -3.45
CA LEU A 398 -12.79 0.05 -2.61
C LEU A 398 -13.19 1.51 -2.36
N THR A 399 -13.40 2.27 -3.44
CA THR A 399 -13.75 3.71 -3.37
C THR A 399 -15.05 3.95 -2.62
N SER A 400 -16.08 3.14 -2.88
CA SER A 400 -17.36 3.21 -2.15
C SER A 400 -17.20 2.89 -0.67
N LEU A 401 -16.37 1.90 -0.32
CA LEU A 401 -16.11 1.54 1.08
C LEU A 401 -15.34 2.66 1.80
N CYS A 402 -14.30 3.21 1.18
CA CYS A 402 -13.53 4.34 1.71
C CYS A 402 -14.42 5.56 1.97
N SER A 403 -15.27 5.93 1.01
CA SER A 403 -16.22 7.05 1.18
C SER A 403 -17.18 6.81 2.34
N VAL A 404 -17.76 5.61 2.46
CA VAL A 404 -18.67 5.31 3.57
C VAL A 404 -17.93 5.36 4.91
N LEU A 405 -16.74 4.76 5.02
CA LEU A 405 -15.96 4.79 6.26
C LEU A 405 -15.52 6.21 6.65
N ASN A 406 -15.25 7.07 5.67
CA ASN A 406 -14.89 8.46 5.88
C ASN A 406 -16.06 9.29 6.44
N ASP A 407 -17.27 9.05 5.94
CA ASP A 407 -18.47 9.83 6.25
C ASP A 407 -19.20 9.35 7.52
N MET A 408 -18.84 8.18 8.06
CA MET A 408 -19.44 7.65 9.27
C MET A 408 -19.10 8.48 10.51
N GLU A 409 -20.13 8.87 11.25
CA GLU A 409 -20.00 9.46 12.58
C GLU A 409 -19.41 8.46 13.58
N PRO A 410 -18.72 8.93 14.64
CA PRO A 410 -18.20 8.06 15.69
C PRO A 410 -19.29 7.19 16.31
N ILE A 411 -19.03 5.88 16.38
CA ILE A 411 -19.98 4.90 16.91
C ILE A 411 -19.83 4.88 18.43
N GLY A 412 -20.87 5.28 19.14
CA GLY A 412 -20.93 5.25 20.61
C GLY A 412 -21.65 4.01 21.12
N VAL A 413 -20.96 3.18 21.91
CA VAL A 413 -21.58 2.11 22.70
C VAL A 413 -21.29 2.38 24.18
N LEU A 414 -22.30 2.82 24.92
CA LEU A 414 -22.16 3.28 26.31
C LEU A 414 -21.05 4.36 26.41
N ASN A 415 -19.93 4.06 27.08
CA ASN A 415 -18.81 4.96 27.28
C ASN A 415 -17.67 4.77 26.25
N HIS A 416 -17.80 3.82 25.33
CA HIS A 416 -16.80 3.56 24.29
C HIS A 416 -17.18 4.25 22.99
N VAL A 417 -16.21 4.93 22.37
CA VAL A 417 -16.38 5.65 21.11
C VAL A 417 -15.41 5.06 20.09
N PHE A 418 -15.94 4.57 18.97
CA PHE A 418 -15.16 4.02 17.87
C PHE A 418 -15.12 5.01 16.71
N VAL A 419 -13.91 5.39 16.29
CA VAL A 419 -13.70 6.32 15.17
C VAL A 419 -13.15 5.53 13.98
N LEU A 420 -14.02 5.12 13.05
CA LEU A 420 -13.66 4.23 11.93
C LEU A 420 -12.56 4.78 11.03
N ARG A 421 -12.50 6.11 10.92
CA ARG A 421 -11.50 6.83 10.13
C ARG A 421 -10.06 6.50 10.60
N GLU A 422 -9.81 6.42 11.89
CA GLU A 422 -8.49 6.09 12.44
C GLU A 422 -8.15 4.61 12.20
N TYR A 423 -9.10 3.69 12.41
CA TYR A 423 -8.91 2.27 12.09
C TYR A 423 -8.58 2.05 10.62
N MET A 424 -9.21 2.82 9.72
CA MET A 424 -8.91 2.78 8.28
C MET A 424 -7.49 3.25 7.98
N ARG A 425 -7.04 4.36 8.58
CA ARG A 425 -5.66 4.85 8.45
C ARG A 425 -4.65 3.79 8.91
N ASP A 426 -4.84 3.24 10.10
CA ASP A 426 -3.95 2.21 10.65
C ASP A 426 -3.95 0.94 9.79
N CYS A 427 -5.11 0.55 9.26
CA CYS A 427 -5.25 -0.59 8.36
C CYS A 427 -4.45 -0.39 7.06
N ILE A 428 -4.60 0.77 6.40
CA ILE A 428 -3.91 1.08 5.14
C ILE A 428 -2.40 1.18 5.36
N ILE A 429 -1.96 1.93 6.38
CA ILE A 429 -0.52 2.10 6.69
C ILE A 429 0.10 0.76 7.11
N GLY A 430 -0.61 -0.01 7.94
CA GLY A 430 -0.18 -1.34 8.38
C GLY A 430 -0.12 -2.36 7.24
N ASN A 431 -1.03 -2.29 6.27
CA ASN A 431 -0.97 -3.09 5.05
C ASN A 431 0.23 -2.68 4.19
N PHE A 432 0.44 -1.37 3.98
CA PHE A 432 1.59 -0.85 3.23
C PHE A 432 2.93 -1.35 3.80
N ARG A 433 3.13 -1.25 5.12
CA ARG A 433 4.35 -1.75 5.78
C ARG A 433 4.57 -3.24 5.53
N ARG A 434 3.55 -4.07 5.74
CA ARG A 434 3.64 -5.53 5.49
C ARG A 434 3.92 -5.83 4.02
N ARG A 435 3.28 -5.09 3.12
CA ARG A 435 3.46 -5.27 1.69
C ARG A 435 4.86 -4.86 1.24
N PHE A 436 5.40 -3.76 1.75
CA PHE A 436 6.77 -3.31 1.48
C PHE A 436 7.81 -4.38 1.85
N HIS A 437 7.70 -4.99 3.04
CA HIS A 437 8.56 -6.11 3.44
C HIS A 437 8.41 -7.33 2.52
N SER A 438 7.18 -7.67 2.15
CA SER A 438 6.90 -8.76 1.21
C SER A 438 7.43 -8.49 -0.21
N MET A 439 7.52 -7.24 -0.65
CA MET A 439 8.05 -6.88 -1.97
C MET A 439 9.57 -7.07 -2.05
N ILE A 440 10.29 -6.93 -0.92
CA ILE A 440 11.76 -7.05 -0.90
C ILE A 440 12.21 -8.51 -0.91
N ARG A 441 11.47 -9.40 -0.25
CA ARG A 441 11.87 -10.80 -0.05
C ARG A 441 11.27 -11.71 -1.12
N THR A 442 12.12 -12.52 -1.77
CA THR A 442 11.68 -13.71 -2.52
C THR A 442 12.07 -15.00 -1.77
N GLU A 443 11.57 -16.15 -2.22
CA GLU A 443 11.78 -17.44 -1.53
C GLU A 443 13.27 -17.78 -1.31
N ASN A 444 14.15 -17.37 -2.23
CA ASN A 444 15.57 -17.73 -2.23
C ASN A 444 16.54 -16.52 -2.35
N CYS A 445 16.04 -15.30 -2.57
CA CYS A 445 16.86 -14.12 -2.84
C CYS A 445 16.16 -12.82 -2.38
N ILE A 446 16.77 -11.66 -2.63
CA ILE A 446 16.07 -10.37 -2.62
C ILE A 446 15.49 -10.07 -4.01
N GLN A 447 14.40 -9.31 -4.06
CA GLN A 447 13.83 -8.83 -5.30
C GLN A 447 14.70 -7.73 -5.92
N ARG A 448 14.71 -7.61 -7.25
CA ARG A 448 15.47 -6.55 -7.94
C ARG A 448 14.95 -5.16 -7.54
N PRO A 449 15.82 -4.18 -7.23
CA PRO A 449 15.42 -2.83 -6.84
C PRO A 449 14.44 -2.15 -7.81
N SER A 450 14.64 -2.28 -9.13
CA SER A 450 13.73 -1.70 -10.14
C SER A 450 12.32 -2.28 -10.08
N ILE A 451 12.20 -3.57 -9.77
CA ILE A 451 10.93 -4.26 -9.61
C ILE A 451 10.26 -3.85 -8.30
N ILE A 452 11.02 -3.75 -7.20
CA ILE A 452 10.50 -3.21 -5.93
C ILE A 452 9.93 -1.81 -6.14
N GLU A 453 10.63 -0.93 -6.87
CA GLU A 453 10.16 0.42 -7.17
C GLU A 453 8.87 0.43 -7.99
N SER A 454 8.75 -0.46 -8.98
CA SER A 454 7.53 -0.65 -9.77
C SER A 454 6.34 -1.11 -8.92
N LEU A 455 6.53 -2.18 -8.12
CA LEU A 455 5.52 -2.69 -7.20
C LEU A 455 5.07 -1.62 -6.19
N LEU A 456 6.02 -0.87 -5.65
CA LEU A 456 5.76 0.22 -4.71
C LEU A 456 4.96 1.35 -5.38
N ARG A 457 5.31 1.77 -6.60
CA ARG A 457 4.54 2.78 -7.35
C ARG A 457 3.12 2.34 -7.62
N ARG A 458 2.90 1.07 -7.98
CA ARG A 458 1.57 0.51 -8.18
C ARG A 458 0.74 0.53 -6.90
N HIS A 459 1.32 0.07 -5.79
CA HIS A 459 0.65 0.07 -4.49
C HIS A 459 0.34 1.49 -4.01
N LEU A 460 1.28 2.44 -4.18
CA LEU A 460 1.02 3.86 -3.96
C LEU A 460 -0.13 4.36 -4.81
N GLY A 461 -0.21 4.01 -6.09
CA GLY A 461 -1.32 4.40 -6.96
C GLY A 461 -2.69 3.96 -6.43
N ILE A 462 -2.77 2.76 -5.83
CA ILE A 462 -4.00 2.25 -5.20
C ILE A 462 -4.32 3.02 -3.91
N ILE A 463 -3.31 3.37 -3.10
CA ILE A 463 -3.54 4.18 -1.90
C ILE A 463 -4.00 5.59 -2.27
N HIS A 464 -3.39 6.24 -3.27
CA HIS A 464 -3.85 7.56 -3.74
C HIS A 464 -5.27 7.49 -4.32
N LEU A 465 -5.65 6.38 -4.97
CA LEU A 465 -7.04 6.15 -5.37
C LEU A 465 -7.97 6.11 -4.16
N ALA A 466 -7.57 5.47 -3.06
CA ALA A 466 -8.35 5.47 -1.82
C ALA A 466 -8.39 6.88 -1.18
N GLU A 467 -7.27 7.60 -1.16
CA GLU A 467 -7.11 8.95 -0.59
C GLU A 467 -8.03 9.98 -1.27
N GLN A 468 -8.35 9.83 -2.56
CA GLN A 468 -9.34 10.66 -3.26
C GLN A 468 -10.75 10.61 -2.63
N HIS A 469 -11.06 9.55 -1.89
CA HIS A 469 -12.35 9.35 -1.24
C HIS A 469 -12.29 9.49 0.29
N ILE A 470 -11.14 9.92 0.83
CA ILE A 470 -10.89 10.03 2.26
C ILE A 470 -10.37 11.43 2.58
N SER A 471 -10.92 12.06 3.62
CA SER A 471 -10.42 13.35 4.12
C SER A 471 -9.33 13.13 5.19
N MET A 472 -8.25 12.45 4.82
CA MET A 472 -7.06 12.18 5.66
C MET A 472 -5.80 12.22 4.81
N ASP A 473 -4.70 12.67 5.40
CA ASP A 473 -3.37 12.54 4.79
C ASP A 473 -2.85 11.11 5.00
N LEU A 474 -2.93 10.28 3.97
CA LEU A 474 -2.32 8.94 3.97
C LEU A 474 -0.88 9.01 3.47
N THR A 475 -0.56 10.03 2.67
CA THR A 475 0.77 10.28 2.13
C THR A 475 1.81 10.50 3.22
N GLU A 476 1.51 11.26 4.27
CA GLU A 476 2.37 11.45 5.44
C GLU A 476 2.67 10.13 6.14
N GLY A 477 1.65 9.31 6.41
CA GLY A 477 1.82 8.00 7.03
C GLY A 477 2.68 7.04 6.19
N ILE A 478 2.57 7.09 4.86
CA ILE A 478 3.45 6.33 3.97
C ILE A 478 4.90 6.84 4.04
N ARG A 479 5.11 8.16 4.05
CA ARG A 479 6.45 8.76 4.21
C ARG A 479 7.08 8.35 5.54
N GLU A 480 6.30 8.32 6.62
CA GLU A 480 6.77 7.84 7.92
C GLU A 480 7.20 6.38 7.88
N VAL A 481 6.44 5.49 7.21
CA VAL A 481 6.83 4.09 7.06
C VAL A 481 8.12 3.96 6.24
N LEU A 482 8.21 4.63 5.10
CA LEU A 482 9.42 4.60 4.26
C LEU A 482 10.63 5.19 4.99
N LEU A 483 10.44 6.25 5.75
CA LEU A 483 11.48 6.84 6.57
C LEU A 483 11.90 5.90 7.69
N ALA A 484 10.96 5.31 8.43
CA ALA A 484 11.27 4.38 9.52
C ALA A 484 12.02 3.13 9.03
N GLU A 485 11.67 2.62 7.85
CA GLU A 485 12.35 1.47 7.24
C GLU A 485 13.69 1.82 6.57
N SER A 486 13.93 3.10 6.24
CA SER A 486 15.21 3.59 5.70
C SER A 486 16.15 4.17 6.74
N TYR A 487 15.63 4.58 7.90
CA TYR A 487 16.36 5.27 8.94
C TYR A 487 17.27 4.30 9.71
N THR A 488 18.54 4.67 9.82
CA THR A 488 19.59 3.88 10.47
C THR A 488 20.36 4.65 11.54
N GLY A 489 19.82 5.81 11.96
CA GLY A 489 20.47 6.75 12.87
C GLY A 489 20.86 8.07 12.19
N PRO A 490 21.41 9.03 12.95
CA PRO A 490 21.82 10.32 12.42
C PRO A 490 22.97 10.18 11.42
N PHE A 491 22.90 10.94 10.33
CA PHE A 491 23.91 10.93 9.27
C PHE A 491 25.20 11.61 9.80
N PRO A 492 26.32 10.91 10.05
CA PRO A 492 27.43 11.42 10.88
C PRO A 492 28.07 12.70 10.35
N ASN A 493 28.08 12.87 9.03
CA ASN A 493 28.68 14.03 8.36
C ASN A 493 27.73 15.24 8.24
N LEU A 494 26.42 15.06 8.50
CA LEU A 494 25.38 16.09 8.32
C LEU A 494 24.64 16.42 9.63
N GLN A 495 24.53 15.48 10.57
CA GLN A 495 23.75 15.60 11.79
C GLN A 495 24.62 15.30 13.02
N MET A 496 24.71 16.27 13.94
CA MET A 496 25.48 16.20 15.19
C MET A 496 24.56 16.09 16.41
N PHE A 497 23.65 15.12 16.43
CA PHE A 497 22.82 14.85 17.60
C PHE A 497 23.47 13.73 18.43
N GLU A 498 23.53 13.92 19.76
CA GLU A 498 23.84 12.82 20.68
C GLU A 498 22.80 11.72 20.47
N THR A 499 23.24 10.52 20.07
CA THR A 499 22.35 9.37 19.93
C THR A 499 21.81 8.99 21.30
N PRO A 500 20.48 9.01 21.54
CA PRO A 500 19.93 8.36 22.73
C PRO A 500 20.28 6.87 22.66
N VAL A 501 20.82 6.36 23.77
CA VAL A 501 21.43 5.01 23.92
C VAL A 501 20.45 3.84 23.65
N GLY A 502 19.19 4.12 23.25
CA GLY A 502 18.13 3.13 23.04
C GLY A 502 17.69 2.90 21.59
N THR A 503 18.18 3.63 20.59
CA THR A 503 17.70 3.51 19.19
C THR A 503 18.70 2.79 18.27
N GLN A 504 19.25 1.65 18.72
CA GLN A 504 20.14 0.81 17.91
C GLN A 504 19.41 -0.18 16.97
N GLY A 505 18.12 0.06 16.67
CA GLY A 505 17.38 -0.71 15.67
C GLY A 505 17.24 0.10 14.39
N GLY A 506 18.06 -0.19 13.37
CA GLY A 506 17.83 0.34 12.03
C GLY A 506 16.60 -0.31 11.39
N GLY A 507 16.04 0.33 10.36
CA GLY A 507 14.94 -0.27 9.59
C GLY A 507 15.29 -1.66 9.04
N SER A 508 14.39 -2.63 9.26
CA SER A 508 14.62 -4.04 8.90
C SER A 508 14.78 -4.24 7.39
N ALA A 509 14.10 -3.41 6.59
CA ALA A 509 14.19 -3.44 5.13
C ALA A 509 15.59 -3.07 4.61
N VAL A 510 16.17 -1.95 5.10
CA VAL A 510 17.53 -1.53 4.73
C VAL A 510 18.56 -2.56 5.17
N GLU A 511 18.43 -3.08 6.39
CA GLU A 511 19.37 -4.07 6.92
C GLU A 511 19.41 -5.34 6.05
N MET A 512 18.24 -5.86 5.68
CA MET A 512 18.13 -7.03 4.81
C MET A 512 18.81 -6.81 3.45
N ILE A 513 18.58 -5.67 2.80
CA ILE A 513 19.17 -5.37 1.50
C ILE A 513 20.67 -5.12 1.60
N CYS A 514 21.13 -4.35 2.60
CA CYS A 514 22.56 -4.08 2.78
C CYS A 514 23.34 -5.38 3.05
N ASN A 515 22.83 -6.23 3.94
CA ASN A 515 23.44 -7.53 4.22
C ASN A 515 23.54 -8.39 2.96
N TRP A 516 22.51 -8.43 2.12
CA TRP A 516 22.53 -9.22 0.89
C TRP A 516 23.61 -8.75 -0.10
N TYR A 517 23.72 -7.43 -0.34
CA TYR A 517 24.73 -6.88 -1.26
C TYR A 517 26.16 -7.12 -0.73
N ILE A 518 26.39 -6.91 0.57
CA ILE A 518 27.71 -7.13 1.17
C ILE A 518 28.13 -8.60 1.09
N GLU A 519 27.25 -9.54 1.46
CA GLU A 519 27.60 -10.97 1.48
C GLU A 519 27.70 -11.59 0.07
N ASN A 520 26.80 -11.24 -0.85
CA ASN A 520 26.72 -11.91 -2.15
C ASN A 520 27.45 -11.18 -3.28
N VAL A 521 27.58 -9.86 -3.25
CA VAL A 521 28.25 -9.09 -4.31
C VAL A 521 29.67 -8.71 -3.92
N VAL A 522 29.86 -8.17 -2.71
CA VAL A 522 31.17 -7.65 -2.29
C VAL A 522 32.09 -8.77 -1.77
N LYS A 523 31.63 -9.59 -0.83
CA LYS A 523 32.42 -10.68 -0.24
C LYS A 523 32.47 -11.94 -1.09
N ASP A 524 31.53 -12.10 -2.04
CA ASP A 524 31.29 -13.35 -2.78
C ASP A 524 31.35 -14.58 -1.84
N ALA A 525 30.62 -14.53 -0.72
CA ALA A 525 30.70 -15.52 0.35
C ALA A 525 30.37 -16.96 -0.14
N SER A 526 29.56 -17.05 -1.19
CA SER A 526 29.15 -18.28 -1.86
C SER A 526 30.06 -18.70 -3.01
N ARG A 527 31.12 -17.93 -3.31
CA ARG A 527 32.14 -18.21 -4.36
C ARG A 527 31.54 -18.47 -5.74
N ILE A 528 30.61 -17.62 -6.13
CA ILE A 528 29.81 -17.71 -7.36
C ILE A 528 30.61 -17.14 -8.56
N GLY A 529 31.78 -16.56 -8.30
CA GLY A 529 32.66 -16.01 -9.32
C GLY A 529 32.14 -14.66 -9.76
N VAL A 530 31.93 -13.77 -8.78
CA VAL A 530 31.50 -12.39 -9.02
C VAL A 530 32.67 -11.60 -9.58
N ALA A 531 32.55 -11.07 -10.80
CA ALA A 531 33.57 -10.29 -11.47
C ALA A 531 33.05 -8.92 -11.92
N PHE A 532 33.89 -7.88 -11.84
CA PHE A 532 33.51 -6.55 -12.31
C PHE A 532 33.70 -6.43 -13.83
N ASP A 533 32.64 -6.01 -14.52
CA ASP A 533 32.63 -5.68 -15.94
C ASP A 533 32.86 -4.18 -16.10
N ALA A 534 34.04 -3.82 -16.60
CA ALA A 534 34.45 -2.45 -16.81
C ALA A 534 33.72 -1.79 -17.98
N ILE A 535 33.25 -2.57 -18.96
CA ILE A 535 32.55 -2.07 -20.16
C ILE A 535 31.11 -1.69 -19.79
N GLN A 536 30.41 -2.55 -19.05
CA GLN A 536 29.05 -2.28 -18.60
C GLN A 536 28.97 -1.52 -17.27
N ASN A 537 30.10 -1.36 -16.58
CA ASN A 537 30.21 -0.72 -15.27
C ASN A 537 29.25 -1.36 -14.25
N CYS A 538 29.30 -2.69 -14.15
CA CYS A 538 28.48 -3.50 -13.23
C CYS A 538 29.24 -4.76 -12.79
N PHE A 539 28.72 -5.49 -11.80
CA PHE A 539 29.28 -6.79 -11.39
C PHE A 539 28.49 -7.91 -12.05
N ARG A 540 29.18 -8.84 -12.71
CA ARG A 540 28.63 -10.07 -13.26
C ARG A 540 28.94 -11.25 -12.36
N SER A 541 28.11 -12.29 -12.40
CA SER A 541 28.38 -13.54 -11.71
C SER A 541 28.44 -14.67 -12.72
N SER A 542 29.42 -15.55 -12.57
CA SER A 542 29.59 -16.72 -13.45
C SER A 542 28.50 -17.77 -13.23
N GLN A 543 28.01 -17.85 -11.99
CA GLN A 543 26.88 -18.70 -11.59
C GLN A 543 25.73 -17.83 -11.04
N PRO A 544 24.50 -18.35 -10.97
CA PRO A 544 23.41 -17.65 -10.29
C PRO A 544 23.58 -17.67 -8.77
N ILE A 545 23.43 -16.49 -8.16
CA ILE A 545 23.18 -16.30 -6.73
C ILE A 545 21.85 -16.96 -6.38
N GLY A 546 21.81 -17.67 -5.24
CA GLY A 546 20.70 -18.53 -4.80
C GLY A 546 19.33 -18.15 -5.34
N GLY A 547 18.65 -19.09 -5.99
CA GLY A 547 17.34 -18.86 -6.63
C GLY A 547 17.37 -18.35 -8.08
N GLY A 548 18.52 -18.35 -8.76
CA GLY A 548 18.62 -18.04 -10.19
C GLY A 548 19.01 -16.58 -10.53
N CYS A 549 19.48 -15.82 -9.54
CA CYS A 549 19.75 -14.39 -9.67
C CYS A 549 21.19 -14.12 -10.13
N LEU A 550 21.39 -13.42 -11.24
CA LEU A 550 22.74 -13.01 -11.67
C LEU A 550 23.11 -11.64 -11.06
N ALA A 551 24.37 -11.45 -10.65
CA ALA A 551 24.83 -10.19 -10.03
C ALA A 551 24.60 -8.96 -10.92
N GLU A 552 24.67 -9.14 -12.24
CA GLU A 552 24.48 -8.06 -13.23
C GLU A 552 23.07 -7.49 -13.19
N SER A 553 22.10 -8.31 -12.80
CA SER A 553 20.70 -7.91 -12.65
C SER A 553 20.41 -7.09 -11.40
N PHE A 554 21.42 -6.84 -10.55
CA PHE A 554 21.29 -6.08 -9.31
C PHE A 554 22.28 -4.91 -9.20
N THR A 555 23.32 -4.89 -10.04
CA THR A 555 24.42 -3.92 -9.97
C THR A 555 24.57 -3.05 -11.21
N ASP A 556 23.74 -3.26 -12.24
CA ASP A 556 23.64 -2.33 -13.36
C ASP A 556 23.27 -0.92 -12.88
N LYS A 557 23.69 0.10 -13.63
CA LYS A 557 23.42 1.52 -13.38
C LYS A 557 21.95 1.80 -13.12
N ARG A 558 21.03 1.09 -13.79
CA ARG A 558 19.59 1.23 -13.54
C ARG A 558 19.22 0.76 -12.13
N GLU A 559 19.68 -0.42 -11.73
CA GLU A 559 19.35 -1.04 -10.45
C GLU A 559 19.96 -0.27 -9.28
N MET A 560 21.21 0.18 -9.42
CA MET A 560 21.86 1.02 -8.42
C MET A 560 21.11 2.34 -8.21
N LYS A 561 20.61 2.98 -9.29
CA LYS A 561 19.75 4.16 -9.16
C LYS A 561 18.43 3.87 -8.46
N SER A 562 17.78 2.74 -8.79
CA SER A 562 16.54 2.32 -8.14
C SER A 562 16.74 2.05 -6.64
N LEU A 563 17.84 1.39 -6.27
CA LEU A 563 18.23 1.17 -4.87
C LEU A 563 18.35 2.49 -4.09
N VAL A 564 19.01 3.48 -4.68
CA VAL A 564 19.16 4.83 -4.11
C VAL A 564 17.80 5.53 -3.97
N ARG A 565 16.89 5.40 -4.93
CA ARG A 565 15.54 6.00 -4.84
C ARG A 565 14.68 5.35 -3.75
N LEU A 566 14.83 4.05 -3.51
CA LEU A 566 14.05 3.32 -2.51
C LEU A 566 14.41 3.68 -1.07
N PHE A 567 15.71 3.79 -0.76
CA PHE A 567 16.17 3.98 0.61
C PHE A 567 16.79 5.35 0.91
N GLY A 568 16.98 6.17 -0.13
CA GLY A 568 17.49 7.53 -0.01
C GLY A 568 18.87 7.59 0.67
N GLY A 569 19.21 8.77 1.18
CA GLY A 569 20.52 9.02 1.80
C GLY A 569 20.81 8.14 3.02
N TYR A 570 19.82 7.86 3.87
CA TYR A 570 20.01 7.06 5.09
C TYR A 570 20.40 5.60 4.78
N GLY A 571 19.72 4.95 3.83
CA GLY A 571 20.07 3.59 3.45
C GLY A 571 21.46 3.49 2.79
N ILE A 572 21.83 4.51 2.01
CA ILE A 572 23.16 4.58 1.39
C ILE A 572 24.24 4.79 2.45
N ASP A 573 24.00 5.63 3.46
CA ASP A 573 24.93 5.83 4.57
C ASP A 573 25.17 4.53 5.33
N LYS A 574 24.11 3.75 5.59
CA LYS A 574 24.24 2.42 6.18
C LYS A 574 25.07 1.47 5.31
N MET A 575 24.82 1.43 4.00
CA MET A 575 25.60 0.62 3.06
C MET A 575 27.08 1.07 3.04
N ASP A 576 27.34 2.38 2.98
CA ASP A 576 28.70 2.95 3.03
C ASP A 576 29.38 2.61 4.35
N LYS A 577 28.67 2.66 5.48
CA LYS A 577 29.21 2.25 6.79
C LYS A 577 29.61 0.78 6.80
N MET A 578 28.76 -0.12 6.30
CA MET A 578 29.09 -1.55 6.21
C MET A 578 30.27 -1.81 5.26
N LEU A 579 30.34 -1.09 4.13
CA LEU A 579 31.50 -1.14 3.23
C LEU A 579 32.78 -0.64 3.90
N ARG A 580 32.71 0.43 4.70
CA ARG A 580 33.84 0.96 5.47
C ARG A 580 34.31 -0.02 6.52
N GLU A 581 33.41 -0.63 7.28
CA GLU A 581 33.73 -1.66 8.29
C GLU A 581 34.43 -2.85 7.63
N HIS A 582 33.90 -3.34 6.50
CA HIS A 582 34.52 -4.43 5.75
C HIS A 582 35.90 -4.06 5.18
N THR A 583 36.02 -2.88 4.56
CA THR A 583 37.27 -2.38 3.99
C THR A 583 38.32 -2.12 5.07
N SER A 584 37.92 -1.59 6.23
CA SER A 584 38.80 -1.40 7.39
C SER A 584 39.39 -2.72 7.88
N ALA A 585 38.58 -3.78 7.97
CA ALA A 585 39.07 -5.11 8.30
C ALA A 585 40.11 -5.62 7.30
N LEU A 586 39.88 -5.44 5.99
CA LEU A 586 40.82 -5.82 4.94
C LEU A 586 42.14 -5.00 5.02
N LEU A 587 42.05 -3.69 5.25
CA LEU A 587 43.23 -2.82 5.40
C LEU A 587 44.05 -3.18 6.65
N ASN A 588 43.41 -3.58 7.74
CA ASN A 588 44.10 -4.06 8.95
C ASN A 588 44.85 -5.38 8.69
N CYS A 589 44.30 -6.26 7.85
CA CYS A 589 45.02 -7.45 7.41
C CYS A 589 46.25 -7.10 6.56
N ILE A 590 46.13 -6.11 5.65
CA ILE A 590 47.25 -5.62 4.84
C ILE A 590 48.33 -4.96 5.73
N ASP A 591 47.95 -4.15 6.71
CA ASP A 591 48.88 -3.55 7.67
C ASP A 591 49.67 -4.62 8.45
N SER A 592 48.97 -5.63 8.94
CA SER A 592 49.57 -6.77 9.65
C SER A 592 50.55 -7.52 8.75
N ALA A 593 50.22 -7.67 7.47
CA ALA A 593 51.08 -8.33 6.49
C ALA A 593 52.34 -7.53 6.13
N LEU A 594 52.23 -6.20 6.01
CA LEU A 594 53.37 -5.32 5.78
C LEU A 594 54.36 -5.38 6.94
N ARG A 595 53.86 -5.46 8.19
CA ARG A 595 54.71 -5.59 9.38
C ARG A 595 55.39 -6.95 9.45
N SER A 596 54.67 -8.04 9.17
CA SER A 596 55.22 -9.40 9.20
C SER A 596 56.28 -9.66 8.12
N ASN A 597 56.22 -8.95 6.98
CA ASN A 597 57.16 -9.11 5.86
C ASN A 597 58.18 -7.96 5.74
N ARG A 598 58.34 -7.14 6.79
CA ARG A 598 59.13 -5.91 6.75
C ARG A 598 60.56 -6.11 6.26
N ASP A 599 61.29 -7.07 6.82
CA ASP A 599 62.71 -7.30 6.50
C ASP A 599 62.90 -7.71 5.02
N ALA A 600 62.03 -8.58 4.51
CA ALA A 600 62.06 -9.02 3.12
C ALA A 600 61.72 -7.87 2.15
N LEU A 601 60.78 -7.00 2.53
CA LEU A 601 60.38 -5.84 1.73
C LEU A 601 61.44 -4.72 1.74
N GLU A 602 62.11 -4.48 2.87
CA GLU A 602 63.26 -3.56 2.95
C GLU A 602 64.44 -4.07 2.11
N GLY A 603 64.70 -5.38 2.14
CA GLY A 603 65.64 -6.03 1.23
C GLY A 603 65.26 -5.83 -0.25
N LEU A 604 63.99 -6.02 -0.60
CA LEU A 604 63.48 -5.76 -1.95
C LEU A 604 63.66 -4.28 -2.36
N ALA A 605 63.47 -3.34 -1.42
CA ALA A 605 63.67 -1.92 -1.66
C ALA A 605 65.13 -1.56 -1.97
N GLY A 606 66.09 -2.23 -1.34
CA GLY A 606 67.52 -2.09 -1.65
C GLY A 606 67.88 -2.51 -3.09
N THR A 607 67.14 -3.46 -3.66
CA THR A 607 67.45 -4.04 -4.99
C THR A 607 66.95 -3.24 -6.20
N VAL A 608 66.15 -2.19 -6.00
CA VAL A 608 65.52 -1.41 -7.09
C VAL A 608 66.53 -0.74 -8.02
N ASN A 609 67.69 -0.37 -7.47
CA ASN A 609 68.73 0.36 -8.18
C ASN A 609 69.99 -0.48 -8.43
N SER A 610 70.15 -1.63 -7.76
CA SER A 610 71.35 -2.48 -7.88
C SER A 610 71.34 -3.42 -9.09
N GLY A 611 70.17 -3.66 -9.70
CA GLY A 611 70.04 -4.55 -10.86
C GLY A 611 70.29 -6.03 -10.56
N ASP A 612 70.59 -6.40 -9.31
CA ASP A 612 70.89 -7.78 -8.91
C ASP A 612 69.61 -8.63 -8.90
N ARG A 613 69.47 -9.48 -9.92
CA ARG A 613 68.31 -10.36 -10.10
C ARG A 613 68.27 -11.47 -9.04
N ILE A 614 69.44 -11.93 -8.57
CA ILE A 614 69.51 -13.08 -7.65
C ILE A 614 69.07 -12.65 -6.25
N GLU A 615 69.56 -11.49 -5.79
CA GLU A 615 69.18 -10.92 -4.49
C GLU A 615 67.66 -10.60 -4.43
N ARG A 616 67.11 -10.07 -5.53
CA ARG A 616 65.67 -9.79 -5.66
C ARG A 616 64.81 -11.06 -5.56
N ASP A 617 65.19 -12.12 -6.28
CA ASP A 617 64.46 -13.39 -6.26
C ASP A 617 64.51 -14.08 -4.89
N VAL A 618 65.60 -13.92 -4.13
CA VAL A 618 65.72 -14.43 -2.76
C VAL A 618 64.74 -13.70 -1.84
N ASN A 619 64.70 -12.36 -1.88
CA ASN A 619 63.81 -11.55 -1.06
C ASN A 619 62.33 -11.80 -1.40
N LEU A 620 61.99 -11.97 -2.69
CA LEU A 620 60.63 -12.30 -3.13
C LEU A 620 60.15 -13.66 -2.59
N LYS A 621 61.03 -14.66 -2.48
CA LYS A 621 60.69 -15.98 -1.93
C LYS A 621 60.55 -16.00 -0.41
N GLN A 622 61.08 -15.00 0.29
CA GLN A 622 60.97 -14.87 1.74
C GLN A 622 59.62 -14.28 2.20
N ILE A 623 58.83 -13.70 1.28
CA ILE A 623 57.51 -13.13 1.60
C ILE A 623 56.52 -14.27 1.89
N ILE A 624 55.90 -14.20 3.07
CA ILE A 624 54.96 -15.21 3.57
C ILE A 624 53.54 -14.85 3.12
N ASP A 625 52.74 -15.88 2.82
CA ASP A 625 51.29 -15.77 2.53
C ASP A 625 50.92 -14.86 1.33
N LEU A 626 51.82 -14.71 0.35
CA LEU A 626 51.64 -13.83 -0.81
C LEU A 626 50.30 -14.01 -1.54
N GLU A 627 49.79 -15.25 -1.65
CA GLU A 627 48.52 -15.56 -2.32
C GLU A 627 47.31 -15.00 -1.57
N THR A 628 47.24 -15.21 -0.25
CA THR A 628 46.11 -14.73 0.55
C THR A 628 46.13 -13.21 0.63
N LEU A 629 47.31 -12.59 0.63
CA LEU A 629 47.47 -11.13 0.57
C LEU A 629 46.98 -10.55 -0.75
N ALA A 630 47.26 -11.21 -1.87
CA ALA A 630 46.74 -10.80 -3.16
C ALA A 630 45.20 -10.89 -3.20
N ASP A 631 44.62 -11.98 -2.70
CA ASP A 631 43.15 -12.14 -2.61
C ASP A 631 42.50 -11.07 -1.71
N LEU A 632 43.10 -10.74 -0.56
CA LEU A 632 42.62 -9.67 0.31
C LEU A 632 42.66 -8.29 -0.38
N CYS A 633 43.73 -8.02 -1.15
CA CYS A 633 43.83 -6.78 -1.93
C CYS A 633 42.81 -6.74 -3.07
N ILE A 634 42.51 -7.87 -3.72
CA ILE A 634 41.45 -7.97 -4.73
C ILE A 634 40.09 -7.68 -4.10
N GLN A 635 39.77 -8.28 -2.94
CA GLN A 635 38.52 -8.02 -2.20
C GLN A 635 38.39 -6.55 -1.78
N ALA A 636 39.47 -5.92 -1.32
CA ALA A 636 39.47 -4.50 -0.99
C ALA A 636 39.19 -3.65 -2.26
N GLY A 637 39.77 -4.04 -3.39
CA GLY A 637 39.49 -3.43 -4.69
C GLY A 637 38.04 -3.59 -5.14
N GLN A 638 37.43 -4.75 -4.91
CA GLN A 638 36.01 -4.98 -5.19
C GLN A 638 35.11 -4.08 -4.34
N ALA A 639 35.40 -3.94 -3.04
CA ALA A 639 34.66 -3.05 -2.14
C ALA A 639 34.75 -1.57 -2.59
N ILE A 640 35.94 -1.10 -2.97
CA ILE A 640 36.13 0.27 -3.51
C ILE A 640 35.37 0.44 -4.82
N THR A 641 35.43 -0.55 -5.72
CA THR A 641 34.74 -0.50 -7.02
C THR A 641 33.22 -0.49 -6.84
N PHE A 642 32.67 -1.31 -5.94
CA PHE A 642 31.26 -1.30 -5.59
C PHE A 642 30.83 0.04 -4.97
N ARG A 643 31.65 0.59 -4.07
CA ARG A 643 31.41 1.93 -3.51
C ARG A 643 31.31 2.98 -4.61
N ARG A 644 32.20 2.95 -5.61
CA ARG A 644 32.17 3.87 -6.75
C ARG A 644 30.86 3.79 -7.52
N LEU A 645 30.38 2.59 -7.85
CA LEU A 645 29.08 2.41 -8.51
C LEU A 645 27.93 3.02 -7.69
N LEU A 646 27.98 2.83 -6.37
CA LEU A 646 27.00 3.41 -5.46
C LEU A 646 27.08 4.95 -5.44
N VAL A 647 28.28 5.54 -5.35
CA VAL A 647 28.50 7.00 -5.42
C VAL A 647 27.93 7.57 -6.73
N GLU A 648 28.27 6.97 -7.86
CA GLU A 648 27.84 7.43 -9.19
C GLU A 648 26.31 7.39 -9.33
N ALA A 649 25.67 6.35 -8.78
CA ALA A 649 24.22 6.25 -8.73
C ALA A 649 23.61 7.33 -7.81
N VAL A 650 24.20 7.59 -6.64
CA VAL A 650 23.77 8.66 -5.71
C VAL A 650 23.77 10.01 -6.41
N GLY A 651 24.91 10.39 -7.00
CA GLY A 651 25.05 11.66 -7.69
C GLY A 651 24.03 11.84 -8.80
N ALA A 652 23.84 10.80 -9.63
CA ALA A 652 22.87 10.84 -10.71
C ALA A 652 21.40 10.92 -10.23
N VAL A 653 21.05 10.32 -9.08
CA VAL A 653 19.68 10.43 -8.53
C VAL A 653 19.46 11.78 -7.86
N LEU A 654 20.45 12.32 -7.15
CA LEU A 654 20.34 13.64 -6.52
C LEU A 654 20.27 14.75 -7.57
N GLU A 655 21.02 14.65 -8.67
CA GLU A 655 20.92 15.56 -9.80
C GLU A 655 19.50 15.55 -10.42
N GLU A 656 18.84 14.39 -10.47
CA GLU A 656 17.47 14.25 -11.01
C GLU A 656 16.39 14.71 -10.02
N LYS A 657 16.46 14.28 -8.75
CA LYS A 657 15.39 14.44 -7.76
C LYS A 657 15.53 15.67 -6.88
N VAL A 658 16.75 16.15 -6.65
CA VAL A 658 17.03 17.30 -5.77
C VAL A 658 18.09 18.22 -6.41
N PRO A 659 17.83 18.74 -7.64
CA PRO A 659 18.83 19.43 -8.45
C PRO A 659 19.44 20.66 -7.77
N LEU A 660 18.65 21.39 -6.98
CA LEU A 660 19.11 22.59 -6.28
C LEU A 660 20.19 22.25 -5.24
N ILE A 661 19.96 21.23 -4.41
CA ILE A 661 20.93 20.80 -3.39
C ILE A 661 22.19 20.24 -4.06
N TYR A 662 22.02 19.44 -5.11
CA TYR A 662 23.16 18.90 -5.85
C TYR A 662 24.00 20.01 -6.51
N SER A 663 23.35 21.00 -7.14
CA SER A 663 24.05 22.14 -7.75
C SER A 663 24.80 23.00 -6.73
N LEU A 664 24.23 23.19 -5.54
CA LEU A 664 24.86 23.91 -4.44
C LEU A 664 26.11 23.16 -3.96
N LEU A 665 26.00 21.85 -3.68
CA LEU A 665 27.13 21.03 -3.27
C LEU A 665 28.23 21.00 -4.32
N LYS A 666 27.86 20.87 -5.60
CA LYS A 666 28.79 20.90 -6.74
C LYS A 666 29.48 22.24 -6.89
N GLY A 667 28.74 23.34 -6.79
CA GLY A 667 29.29 24.70 -6.83
C GLY A 667 30.28 24.94 -5.69
N LEU A 668 29.90 24.58 -4.46
CA LEU A 668 30.75 24.71 -3.29
C LEU A 668 32.02 23.86 -3.40
N ALA A 669 31.90 22.60 -3.81
CA ALA A 669 33.04 21.70 -3.95
C ALA A 669 34.06 22.19 -5.00
N LEU A 670 33.60 22.79 -6.10
CA LEU A 670 34.47 23.33 -7.15
C LEU A 670 35.11 24.67 -6.78
N GLN A 671 34.49 25.45 -5.89
CA GLN A 671 34.98 26.77 -5.49
C GLN A 671 35.83 26.76 -4.22
N LEU A 672 35.90 25.64 -3.50
CA LEU A 672 36.73 25.48 -2.31
C LEU A 672 38.22 25.40 -2.72
N PRO A 673 39.09 26.29 -2.22
CA PRO A 673 40.53 26.20 -2.46
C PRO A 673 41.09 24.91 -1.86
N ASP A 674 41.97 24.20 -2.58
CA ASP A 674 42.69 23.03 -2.05
C ASP A 674 43.80 23.40 -1.04
N GLU A 675 44.06 24.70 -0.85
CA GLU A 675 45.26 25.25 -0.20
C GLU A 675 45.01 25.83 1.21
N VAL A 676 43.76 25.98 1.67
CA VAL A 676 43.44 26.59 2.99
C VAL A 676 43.32 25.50 4.06
N PRO A 677 43.89 25.65 5.27
CA PRO A 677 43.81 24.64 6.32
C PRO A 677 42.35 24.44 6.73
N ASP A 678 41.85 23.22 6.54
CA ASP A 678 40.45 22.89 6.69
C ASP A 678 40.01 23.06 8.16
N LYS A 679 39.09 24.00 8.42
CA LYS A 679 38.21 23.89 9.59
C LYS A 679 37.44 22.57 9.50
N ASN A 680 37.13 21.92 10.63
CA ASN A 680 36.37 20.66 10.68
C ASN A 680 35.10 20.66 9.80
N GLU A 681 34.48 21.84 9.61
CA GLU A 681 33.30 22.05 8.76
C GLU A 681 33.60 21.86 7.26
N ILE A 682 34.76 22.29 6.77
CA ILE A 682 35.17 22.15 5.36
C ILE A 682 35.52 20.69 5.05
N ILE A 683 36.19 20.01 5.98
CA ILE A 683 36.45 18.55 5.88
C ILE A 683 35.13 17.79 5.76
N ARG A 684 34.14 18.13 6.60
CA ARG A 684 32.79 17.53 6.53
C ARG A 684 32.12 17.80 5.19
N LEU A 685 32.15 19.03 4.71
CA LEU A 685 31.57 19.40 3.42
C LEU A 685 32.23 18.62 2.27
N ARG A 686 33.56 18.47 2.27
CA ARG A 686 34.29 17.67 1.28
C ARG A 686 33.92 16.19 1.36
N LYS A 687 33.79 15.62 2.58
CA LYS A 687 33.31 14.25 2.80
C LYS A 687 31.88 14.03 2.29
N VAL A 688 31.00 15.03 2.46
CA VAL A 688 29.63 14.97 1.92
C VAL A 688 29.66 15.04 0.39
N ALA A 689 30.43 15.97 -0.20
CA ALA A 689 30.58 16.10 -1.64
C ALA A 689 31.11 14.81 -2.29
N SER A 690 32.13 14.19 -1.70
CA SER A 690 32.69 12.92 -2.19
C SER A 690 31.69 11.76 -2.06
N SER A 691 30.85 11.75 -1.00
CA SER A 691 29.83 10.71 -0.83
C SER A 691 28.73 10.74 -1.91
N VAL A 692 28.57 11.89 -2.56
CA VAL A 692 27.55 12.20 -3.59
C VAL A 692 28.14 12.21 -5.02
N GLY A 693 29.44 11.95 -5.19
CA GLY A 693 30.06 11.88 -6.51
C GLY A 693 30.37 13.24 -7.12
N VAL A 694 30.68 14.21 -6.27
CA VAL A 694 31.12 15.55 -6.67
C VAL A 694 32.64 15.64 -6.46
N GLY A 695 33.41 15.64 -7.55
CA GLY A 695 34.89 15.72 -7.57
C GLY A 695 35.55 14.58 -8.36
N ASP A 696 36.87 14.64 -8.60
CA ASP A 696 37.58 13.65 -9.44
C ASP A 696 38.36 12.59 -8.64
N LYS A 697 38.56 12.77 -7.32
CA LYS A 697 39.50 11.97 -6.49
C LYS A 697 38.81 11.16 -5.37
N HIS A 698 37.76 10.41 -5.71
CA HIS A 698 36.90 9.74 -4.71
C HIS A 698 37.57 8.58 -3.94
N ASP A 699 38.30 7.70 -4.63
CA ASP A 699 38.73 6.42 -4.04
C ASP A 699 39.82 6.61 -2.96
N ALA A 700 40.82 7.45 -3.23
CA ALA A 700 41.95 7.69 -2.31
C ALA A 700 41.52 8.47 -1.06
N GLU A 701 40.62 9.46 -1.20
CA GLU A 701 40.07 10.22 -0.07
C GLU A 701 39.19 9.33 0.84
N TRP A 702 38.46 8.38 0.26
CA TRP A 702 37.65 7.42 1.02
C TRP A 702 38.54 6.46 1.82
N VAL A 703 39.59 5.90 1.22
CA VAL A 703 40.55 5.03 1.93
C VAL A 703 41.31 5.81 3.01
N HIS A 704 41.74 7.04 2.73
CA HIS A 704 42.35 7.93 3.73
C HIS A 704 41.44 8.10 4.95
N SER A 705 40.14 8.38 4.75
CA SER A 705 39.16 8.48 5.84
C SER A 705 39.11 7.20 6.69
N ILE A 706 39.15 6.02 6.08
CA ILE A 706 39.09 4.74 6.82
C ILE A 706 40.38 4.52 7.63
N LEU A 707 41.54 4.78 7.04
CA LEU A 707 42.84 4.64 7.71
C LEU A 707 42.96 5.61 8.89
N ALA A 708 42.51 6.86 8.71
CA ALA A 708 42.49 7.88 9.76
C ALA A 708 41.58 7.48 10.93
N ASP A 709 40.37 6.96 10.66
CA ASP A 709 39.42 6.52 11.69
C ASP A 709 39.89 5.25 12.42
N ALA A 710 40.55 4.32 11.70
CA ALA A 710 41.09 3.09 12.28
C ALA A 710 42.39 3.30 13.08
N GLY A 711 43.01 4.48 12.98
CA GLY A 711 44.38 4.70 13.47
C GLY A 711 45.42 3.79 12.79
N ALA A 712 45.11 3.32 11.57
CA ALA A 712 46.00 2.53 10.75
C ALA A 712 46.96 3.47 9.97
N ALA A 713 48.13 2.97 9.56
CA ALA A 713 49.23 3.77 8.99
C ALA A 713 50.04 4.64 9.98
N ASN A 714 50.09 4.24 11.26
CA ASN A 714 50.94 4.85 12.28
C ASN A 714 52.42 4.41 12.24
N ASP A 715 52.76 3.37 11.48
CA ASP A 715 54.13 2.83 11.35
C ASP A 715 54.66 3.09 9.93
N ASN A 716 55.98 3.20 9.78
CA ASN A 716 56.67 3.43 8.50
C ASN A 716 56.56 2.21 7.55
N SER A 717 55.86 1.15 7.94
CA SER A 717 55.60 -0.05 7.15
C SER A 717 54.83 0.24 5.85
N TRP A 718 53.99 1.26 5.81
CA TRP A 718 53.20 1.61 4.62
C TRP A 718 54.03 2.16 3.47
N ILE A 719 55.24 2.67 3.74
CA ILE A 719 56.22 3.06 2.72
C ILE A 719 56.64 1.83 1.88
N LEU A 720 56.53 0.63 2.47
CA LEU A 720 56.88 -0.62 1.80
C LEU A 720 55.75 -1.18 0.92
N LEU A 721 54.57 -0.54 0.90
CA LEU A 721 53.41 -1.00 0.13
C LEU A 721 53.68 -1.15 -1.38
N PRO A 722 54.34 -0.21 -2.09
CA PRO A 722 54.66 -0.37 -3.51
C PRO A 722 55.48 -1.63 -3.82
N TYR A 723 56.33 -2.05 -2.87
CA TYR A 723 57.19 -3.24 -2.99
C TYR A 723 56.38 -4.52 -2.78
N LEU A 724 55.48 -4.53 -1.80
CA LEU A 724 54.54 -5.64 -1.60
C LEU A 724 53.64 -5.81 -2.82
N CYS A 725 53.09 -4.71 -3.36
CA CYS A 725 52.28 -4.75 -4.56
C CYS A 725 53.06 -5.28 -5.77
N ALA A 726 54.34 -4.92 -5.91
CA ALA A 726 55.20 -5.45 -6.97
C ALA A 726 55.48 -6.95 -6.80
N ALA A 727 55.60 -7.45 -5.56
CA ALA A 727 55.77 -8.87 -5.28
C ALA A 727 54.59 -9.73 -5.76
N PHE A 728 53.36 -9.18 -5.81
CA PHE A 728 52.20 -9.88 -6.37
C PHE A 728 52.39 -10.31 -7.83
N MET A 729 53.34 -9.73 -8.57
CA MET A 729 53.68 -10.17 -9.93
C MET A 729 54.27 -11.59 -9.99
N VAL A 730 54.70 -12.15 -8.86
CA VAL A 730 55.26 -13.51 -8.73
C VAL A 730 54.22 -14.54 -8.23
N SER A 731 53.05 -14.08 -7.76
CA SER A 731 52.01 -14.96 -7.20
C SER A 731 51.34 -15.87 -8.24
N ASN A 732 50.71 -16.95 -7.79
CA ASN A 732 49.96 -17.88 -8.62
C ASN A 732 48.60 -17.36 -9.09
N ILE A 733 48.15 -16.18 -8.64
CA ILE A 733 46.93 -15.52 -9.13
C ILE A 733 46.93 -15.35 -10.65
N TRP A 734 48.11 -15.24 -11.26
CA TRP A 734 48.27 -15.07 -12.71
C TRP A 734 48.04 -16.37 -13.51
N ASN A 735 48.03 -17.53 -12.86
CA ASN A 735 47.90 -18.83 -13.53
C ASN A 735 46.52 -19.02 -14.18
N GLY A 736 45.48 -18.40 -13.62
CA GLY A 736 44.11 -18.41 -14.14
C GLY A 736 43.65 -17.08 -14.77
N ALA A 737 44.55 -16.10 -14.90
CA ALA A 737 44.21 -14.78 -15.40
C ALA A 737 44.08 -14.79 -16.93
N VAL A 738 42.88 -14.55 -17.44
CA VAL A 738 42.62 -14.38 -18.87
C VAL A 738 41.95 -13.04 -19.07
N TYR A 739 42.44 -12.26 -20.05
CA TYR A 739 41.80 -11.01 -20.44
C TYR A 739 40.56 -11.32 -21.28
N ASP A 740 39.38 -11.00 -20.76
CA ASP A 740 38.12 -11.12 -21.48
C ASP A 740 37.75 -9.79 -22.13
N VAL A 741 37.66 -9.80 -23.45
CA VAL A 741 37.29 -8.65 -24.27
C VAL A 741 35.86 -8.16 -23.97
N ASN A 742 34.95 -9.06 -23.58
CA ASN A 742 33.56 -8.72 -23.30
C ASN A 742 33.36 -8.02 -21.96
N ILE A 743 34.27 -8.26 -21.01
CA ILE A 743 34.30 -7.66 -19.67
C ILE A 743 35.19 -6.40 -19.66
N GLY A 744 36.10 -6.30 -20.64
CA GLY A 744 37.14 -5.27 -20.65
C GLY A 744 38.11 -5.41 -19.47
N GLY A 745 38.33 -6.64 -19.01
CA GLY A 745 39.01 -6.93 -17.76
C GLY A 745 39.54 -8.36 -17.65
N LEU A 746 40.33 -8.59 -16.60
CA LEU A 746 40.85 -9.91 -16.25
C LEU A 746 39.80 -10.75 -15.50
N SER A 747 39.65 -12.02 -15.87
CA SER A 747 38.64 -12.98 -15.41
C SER A 747 38.58 -13.20 -13.89
N ASN A 748 39.67 -12.95 -13.17
CA ASN A 748 39.83 -13.14 -11.73
C ASN A 748 39.86 -11.81 -10.94
N ASN A 749 39.26 -10.74 -11.47
CA ASN A 749 39.18 -9.42 -10.82
C ASN A 749 40.52 -8.71 -10.57
N LEU A 750 41.59 -9.08 -11.27
CA LEU A 750 42.87 -8.37 -11.11
C LEU A 750 42.77 -6.87 -11.47
N HIS A 751 41.83 -6.45 -12.30
CA HIS A 751 41.59 -5.02 -12.52
C HIS A 751 41.07 -4.29 -11.26
N CYS A 752 40.40 -4.99 -10.34
CA CYS A 752 40.07 -4.46 -9.00
C CYS A 752 41.32 -4.32 -8.12
N LEU A 753 42.31 -5.22 -8.26
CA LEU A 753 43.61 -5.07 -7.59
C LEU A 753 44.30 -3.77 -8.01
N ALA A 754 44.29 -3.42 -9.30
CA ALA A 754 44.85 -2.15 -9.77
C ALA A 754 44.21 -0.93 -9.10
N ARG A 755 42.89 -0.94 -8.93
CA ARG A 755 42.15 0.10 -8.20
C ARG A 755 42.49 0.11 -6.71
N CYS A 756 42.60 -1.05 -6.08
CA CYS A 756 43.07 -1.19 -4.70
C CYS A 756 44.45 -0.55 -4.52
N VAL A 757 45.44 -0.93 -5.33
CA VAL A 757 46.80 -0.39 -5.26
C VAL A 757 46.79 1.14 -5.38
N SER A 758 46.08 1.69 -6.37
CA SER A 758 46.00 3.14 -6.55
C SER A 758 45.31 3.86 -5.38
N ALA A 759 44.23 3.30 -4.83
CA ALA A 759 43.46 3.92 -3.76
C ALA A 759 44.17 3.81 -2.41
N VAL A 760 44.80 2.68 -2.12
CA VAL A 760 45.48 2.42 -0.85
C VAL A 760 46.80 3.18 -0.77
N ILE A 761 47.62 3.21 -1.83
CA ILE A 761 48.82 4.06 -1.86
C ILE A 761 48.43 5.54 -1.71
N GLY A 762 47.39 5.97 -2.42
CA GLY A 762 46.85 7.33 -2.29
C GLY A 762 46.44 7.64 -0.85
N GLY A 763 45.61 6.76 -0.27
CA GLY A 763 45.07 6.93 1.07
C GLY A 763 46.13 6.91 2.18
N SER A 764 47.12 6.01 2.08
CA SER A 764 48.20 5.92 3.07
C SER A 764 49.12 7.15 3.05
N GLU A 765 49.44 7.68 1.87
CA GLU A 765 50.25 8.90 1.75
C GLU A 765 49.52 10.14 2.26
N TYR A 766 48.21 10.28 2.01
CA TYR A 766 47.41 11.36 2.59
C TYR A 766 47.43 11.30 4.13
N THR A 767 47.26 10.10 4.73
CA THR A 767 47.33 9.92 6.19
C THR A 767 48.71 10.24 6.76
N ARG A 768 49.79 9.86 6.05
CA ARG A 768 51.17 10.15 6.47
C ARG A 768 51.45 11.64 6.49
N VAL A 769 51.08 12.35 5.41
CA VAL A 769 51.33 13.79 5.28
C VAL A 769 50.51 14.60 6.30
N GLU A 770 49.26 14.20 6.58
CA GLU A 770 48.45 14.81 7.64
C GLU A 770 49.12 14.64 9.03
N ARG A 771 49.71 13.47 9.29
CA ARG A 771 50.46 13.23 10.54
C ARG A 771 51.72 14.07 10.64
N GLU A 772 52.53 14.14 9.58
CA GLU A 772 53.75 14.96 9.56
C GLU A 772 53.42 16.42 9.85
N GLN A 773 52.31 16.92 9.33
CA GLN A 773 51.80 18.26 9.67
C GLN A 773 51.38 18.38 11.13
N ARG A 774 50.65 17.40 11.68
CA ARG A 774 50.28 17.41 13.10
C ARG A 774 51.52 17.39 14.01
N ILE A 775 52.53 16.57 13.70
CA ILE A 775 53.79 16.51 14.47
C ILE A 775 54.54 17.84 14.37
N ASN A 776 54.69 18.40 13.17
CA ASN A 776 55.38 19.67 12.94
C ASN A 776 54.63 20.86 13.60
N SER A 777 53.30 20.79 13.68
CA SER A 777 52.48 21.80 14.39
C SER A 777 52.64 21.72 15.91
N LEU A 778 52.87 20.52 16.47
CA LEU A 778 53.12 20.31 17.90
C LEU A 778 54.56 20.64 18.28
N SER A 779 55.54 20.49 17.38
CA SER A 779 56.94 20.85 17.63
C SER A 779 57.22 22.36 17.56
N ASN A 780 56.41 23.11 16.81
CA ASN A 780 56.59 24.57 16.63
C ASN A 780 55.99 25.44 17.76
N VAL A 781 55.57 24.84 18.88
CA VAL A 781 54.99 25.58 20.04
C VAL A 781 56.06 26.31 20.88
N HIS A 782 57.34 26.38 20.46
CA HIS A 782 58.41 27.04 21.24
C HIS A 782 59.25 28.10 20.52
N THR A 783 58.85 28.55 19.33
CA THR A 783 59.50 29.72 18.68
C THR A 783 58.44 30.61 18.05
N ASP A 784 58.08 31.64 18.80
CA ASP A 784 57.15 32.69 18.43
C ASP A 784 57.91 33.74 17.58
N GLU A 785 58.29 33.40 16.35
CA GLU A 785 58.69 34.38 15.34
C GLU A 785 58.10 34.03 13.97
N LEU A 786 57.49 35.05 13.36
CA LEU A 786 56.80 35.08 12.08
C LEU A 786 57.68 34.59 10.92
N GLN A 787 57.75 33.27 10.73
CA GLN A 787 58.12 32.67 9.47
C GLN A 787 56.88 31.98 8.92
N GLU A 788 56.36 32.49 7.80
CA GLU A 788 55.33 31.82 7.00
C GLU A 788 55.74 30.36 6.84
N ALA A 789 55.05 29.45 7.55
CA ALA A 789 55.20 28.03 7.33
C ALA A 789 54.70 27.75 5.91
N GLU A 790 55.65 27.58 4.99
CA GLU A 790 55.40 27.29 3.59
C GLU A 790 54.33 26.19 3.45
N LEU A 791 53.37 26.44 2.55
CA LEU A 791 52.21 25.61 2.24
C LEU A 791 52.52 24.52 1.19
N PRO A 792 52.81 23.25 1.57
CA PRO A 792 52.58 22.16 0.62
C PRO A 792 51.96 20.92 1.28
N SER A 793 50.67 20.95 1.63
CA SER A 793 50.03 19.76 2.22
C SER A 793 49.58 18.75 1.17
N ARG A 794 48.63 19.11 0.30
CA ARG A 794 48.08 18.20 -0.73
C ARG A 794 49.02 17.99 -1.93
N VAL A 795 49.69 19.04 -2.39
CA VAL A 795 50.61 18.96 -3.55
C VAL A 795 51.81 18.04 -3.25
N SER A 796 52.33 18.09 -2.02
CA SER A 796 53.39 17.19 -1.56
C SER A 796 52.90 15.74 -1.48
N ALA A 797 51.71 15.50 -0.94
CA ALA A 797 51.10 14.18 -0.91
C ALA A 797 50.94 13.60 -2.33
N GLU A 798 50.46 14.39 -3.28
CA GLU A 798 50.32 13.95 -4.68
C GLU A 798 51.65 13.65 -5.37
N ALA A 799 52.71 14.42 -5.08
CA ALA A 799 54.05 14.13 -5.57
C ALA A 799 54.58 12.80 -5.00
N ASN A 800 54.36 12.54 -3.72
CA ASN A 800 54.74 11.27 -3.07
C ASN A 800 53.95 10.09 -3.63
N ILE A 801 52.64 10.24 -3.84
CA ILE A 801 51.79 9.20 -4.47
C ILE A 801 52.32 8.88 -5.88
N LYS A 802 52.61 9.90 -6.70
CA LYS A 802 53.20 9.70 -8.04
C LYS A 802 54.53 8.96 -7.98
N SER A 803 55.41 9.31 -7.02
CA SER A 803 56.69 8.63 -6.80
C SER A 803 56.49 7.16 -6.41
N CYS A 804 55.64 6.87 -5.43
CA CYS A 804 55.32 5.50 -5.00
C CYS A 804 54.76 4.65 -6.14
N MET A 805 53.85 5.21 -6.95
CA MET A 805 53.30 4.52 -8.10
C MET A 805 54.34 4.31 -9.22
N GLN A 806 55.26 5.25 -9.44
CA GLN A 806 56.40 5.08 -10.36
C GLN A 806 57.32 3.94 -9.91
N ILE A 807 57.63 3.85 -8.62
CA ILE A 807 58.41 2.74 -8.03
C ILE A 807 57.69 1.42 -8.27
N TYR A 808 56.39 1.35 -8.01
CA TYR A 808 55.58 0.17 -8.25
C TYR A 808 55.62 -0.28 -9.72
N VAL A 809 55.42 0.65 -10.67
CA VAL A 809 55.45 0.34 -12.11
C VAL A 809 56.83 -0.13 -12.56
N LYS A 810 57.91 0.55 -12.11
CA LYS A 810 59.29 0.19 -12.45
C LYS A 810 59.65 -1.22 -11.98
N LEU A 811 59.39 -1.53 -10.71
CA LEU A 811 59.64 -2.86 -10.13
C LEU A 811 58.80 -3.94 -10.79
N SER A 812 57.50 -3.69 -10.98
CA SER A 812 56.59 -4.65 -11.62
C SER A 812 57.03 -4.97 -13.04
N ALA A 813 57.37 -3.95 -13.84
CA ALA A 813 57.86 -4.13 -15.19
C ALA A 813 59.16 -4.94 -15.21
N GLY A 814 60.10 -4.65 -14.30
CA GLY A 814 61.34 -5.42 -14.14
C GLY A 814 61.08 -6.90 -13.85
N ILE A 815 60.23 -7.21 -12.86
CA ILE A 815 59.88 -8.58 -12.49
C ILE A 815 59.19 -9.31 -13.65
N VAL A 816 58.27 -8.65 -14.34
CA VAL A 816 57.55 -9.24 -15.49
C VAL A 816 58.51 -9.54 -16.64
N LEU A 817 59.41 -8.62 -16.97
CA LEU A 817 60.39 -8.80 -18.05
C LEU A 817 61.47 -9.83 -17.70
N ASP A 818 61.90 -9.93 -16.44
CA ASP A 818 62.84 -10.96 -15.98
C ASP A 818 62.25 -12.37 -16.15
N SER A 819 60.92 -12.52 -16.00
CA SER A 819 60.21 -13.78 -16.19
C SER A 819 59.96 -14.16 -17.65
N TRP A 820 60.37 -13.34 -18.62
CA TRP A 820 60.11 -13.52 -20.06
C TRP A 820 60.76 -14.78 -20.66
N ASN A 821 61.87 -15.24 -20.09
CA ASN A 821 62.66 -16.37 -20.62
C ASN A 821 62.32 -17.73 -19.98
N ASP A 822 61.47 -17.77 -18.95
CA ASP A 822 61.07 -19.00 -18.27
C ASP A 822 59.85 -19.66 -18.93
N THR A 823 59.56 -20.91 -18.56
CA THR A 823 58.39 -21.70 -19.00
C THR A 823 57.03 -21.04 -18.72
N SER A 824 57.01 -19.87 -18.05
CA SER A 824 55.89 -19.00 -17.67
C SER A 824 55.32 -18.12 -18.80
N ARG A 825 55.69 -18.38 -20.05
CA ARG A 825 55.24 -17.61 -21.24
C ARG A 825 53.72 -17.44 -21.35
N GLN A 826 52.93 -18.35 -20.75
CA GLN A 826 51.47 -18.32 -20.77
C GLN A 826 50.85 -17.22 -19.89
N HIS A 827 51.58 -16.69 -18.90
CA HIS A 827 51.05 -15.73 -17.91
C HIS A 827 51.61 -14.31 -18.07
N ILE A 828 52.44 -14.05 -19.09
CA ILE A 828 53.05 -12.73 -19.30
C ILE A 828 52.07 -11.72 -19.90
N VAL A 829 51.21 -12.18 -20.81
CA VAL A 829 50.21 -11.33 -21.47
C VAL A 829 49.24 -10.71 -20.45
N PRO A 830 48.63 -11.46 -19.51
CA PRO A 830 47.81 -10.90 -18.43
C PRO A 830 48.52 -9.88 -17.55
N LYS A 831 49.81 -10.09 -17.24
CA LYS A 831 50.62 -9.15 -16.41
C LYS A 831 50.84 -7.82 -17.14
N LEU A 832 51.11 -7.88 -18.44
CA LEU A 832 51.30 -6.68 -19.27
C LEU A 832 50.00 -5.91 -19.48
N THR A 833 48.88 -6.61 -19.72
CA THR A 833 47.57 -5.95 -19.84
C THR A 833 47.12 -5.34 -18.52
N PHE A 834 47.40 -5.98 -17.38
CA PHE A 834 47.15 -5.40 -16.06
C PHE A 834 47.89 -4.06 -15.84
N LEU A 835 49.18 -3.98 -16.24
CA LEU A 835 49.95 -2.75 -16.08
C LEU A 835 49.43 -1.59 -16.94
N ASP A 836 48.89 -1.89 -18.14
CA ASP A 836 48.20 -0.87 -18.95
C ASP A 836 46.87 -0.46 -18.31
N GLN A 837 46.08 -1.43 -17.81
CA GLN A 837 44.83 -1.14 -17.08
C GLN A 837 45.07 -0.28 -15.84
N LEU A 838 46.16 -0.50 -15.10
CA LEU A 838 46.55 0.35 -13.97
C LEU A 838 46.69 1.82 -14.38
N CYS A 839 47.29 2.10 -15.54
CA CYS A 839 47.45 3.46 -16.06
C CYS A 839 46.13 4.10 -16.47
N GLU A 840 45.11 3.30 -16.81
CA GLU A 840 43.77 3.79 -17.11
C GLU A 840 42.95 4.04 -15.84
N LEU A 841 43.10 3.19 -14.83
CA LEU A 841 42.31 3.23 -13.60
C LEU A 841 42.88 4.21 -12.55
N SER A 842 44.18 4.53 -12.61
CA SER A 842 44.84 5.42 -11.66
C SER A 842 45.00 6.84 -12.22
N PRO A 843 44.52 7.89 -11.54
CA PRO A 843 44.77 9.27 -11.94
C PRO A 843 46.23 9.70 -11.72
N TYR A 844 47.02 8.91 -10.99
CA TYR A 844 48.39 9.24 -10.60
C TYR A 844 49.45 8.69 -11.56
N VAL A 845 49.09 7.78 -12.47
CA VAL A 845 50.03 7.09 -13.36
C VAL A 845 49.67 7.33 -14.82
N PRO A 846 50.31 8.30 -15.50
CA PRO A 846 50.12 8.45 -16.94
C PRO A 846 50.79 7.30 -17.68
N ARG A 847 50.22 6.89 -18.81
CA ARG A 847 50.78 5.85 -19.71
C ARG A 847 52.22 6.12 -20.14
N SER A 848 52.68 7.37 -20.14
CA SER A 848 54.08 7.74 -20.39
C SER A 848 55.07 7.12 -19.40
N THR A 849 54.63 6.87 -18.17
CA THR A 849 55.45 6.20 -17.13
C THR A 849 55.70 4.74 -17.50
N LEU A 850 54.68 4.06 -18.03
CA LEU A 850 54.78 2.67 -18.46
C LEU A 850 55.63 2.56 -19.74
N GLU A 851 55.50 3.49 -20.67
CA GLU A 851 56.28 3.53 -21.92
C GLU A 851 57.80 3.49 -21.69
N ALA A 852 58.27 4.12 -20.61
CA ALA A 852 59.69 4.14 -20.24
C ALA A 852 60.26 2.75 -19.88
N HIS A 853 59.39 1.79 -19.56
CA HIS A 853 59.77 0.44 -19.15
C HIS A 853 59.25 -0.64 -20.11
N ILE A 854 58.08 -0.42 -20.72
CA ILE A 854 57.39 -1.36 -21.61
C ILE A 854 56.88 -0.58 -22.83
N PRO A 855 57.47 -0.76 -24.03
CA PRO A 855 57.03 -0.07 -25.23
C PRO A 855 55.56 -0.38 -25.59
N TYR A 856 54.76 0.64 -25.86
CA TYR A 856 53.34 0.51 -26.21
C TYR A 856 53.11 -0.33 -27.46
N THR A 857 54.10 -0.44 -28.36
CA THR A 857 54.01 -1.33 -29.53
C THR A 857 53.77 -2.80 -29.15
N ILE A 858 54.30 -3.24 -28.00
CA ILE A 858 54.08 -4.59 -27.47
C ILE A 858 52.62 -4.72 -27.01
N LEU A 859 52.14 -3.79 -26.20
CA LEU A 859 50.75 -3.75 -25.72
C LEU A 859 49.75 -3.68 -26.88
N ARG A 860 50.02 -2.84 -27.88
CA ARG A 860 49.21 -2.73 -29.09
C ARG A 860 49.09 -4.05 -29.84
N SER A 861 50.20 -4.78 -29.98
CA SER A 861 50.21 -6.10 -30.63
C SER A 861 49.39 -7.11 -29.84
N ILE A 862 49.55 -7.12 -28.50
CA ILE A 862 48.78 -7.96 -27.58
C ILE A 862 47.28 -7.68 -27.72
N TYR A 863 46.85 -6.42 -27.64
CA TYR A 863 45.44 -6.07 -27.81
C TYR A 863 44.92 -6.43 -29.21
N HIS A 864 45.71 -6.22 -30.27
CA HIS A 864 45.30 -6.63 -31.62
C HIS A 864 45.07 -8.15 -31.73
N GLN A 865 45.89 -8.96 -31.04
CA GLN A 865 45.70 -10.42 -30.99
C GLN A 865 44.49 -10.83 -30.13
N LEU A 866 44.30 -10.20 -28.97
CA LEU A 866 43.16 -10.49 -28.07
C LEU A 866 41.82 -10.15 -28.72
N TYR A 867 41.70 -8.95 -29.30
CA TYR A 867 40.49 -8.52 -30.01
C TYR A 867 40.30 -9.25 -31.35
N GLY A 868 41.38 -9.54 -32.09
CA GLY A 868 41.34 -10.31 -33.33
C GLY A 868 40.92 -11.78 -33.12
N GLY A 869 41.35 -12.40 -32.02
CA GLY A 869 40.95 -13.75 -31.64
C GLY A 869 39.49 -13.86 -31.18
N SER A 870 38.97 -12.82 -30.52
CA SER A 870 37.56 -12.75 -30.09
C SER A 870 36.57 -12.67 -31.27
N LEU A 871 36.94 -11.97 -32.36
CA LEU A 871 36.14 -11.90 -33.59
C LEU A 871 36.02 -13.26 -34.32
N LEU A 872 37.04 -14.13 -34.21
CA LEU A 872 37.01 -15.47 -34.80
C LEU A 872 36.25 -16.49 -33.94
N ALA A 873 36.17 -16.28 -32.62
CA ALA A 873 35.43 -17.14 -31.69
C ALA A 873 33.92 -16.81 -31.64
N SER A 874 33.49 -15.66 -32.19
CA SER A 874 32.11 -15.16 -32.15
C SER A 874 31.33 -15.33 -33.46
N GLU A 875 31.83 -16.10 -34.44
CA GLU A 875 31.00 -16.60 -35.55
C GLU A 875 30.26 -17.88 -35.13
N PRO A 876 28.95 -17.84 -34.80
CA PRO A 876 28.13 -19.02 -34.95
C PRO A 876 28.00 -19.31 -36.45
N ALA A 877 28.39 -20.51 -36.86
CA ALA A 877 28.12 -21.06 -38.17
C ALA A 877 26.60 -21.29 -38.35
N GLU A 878 25.84 -20.22 -38.59
CA GLU A 878 24.49 -20.31 -39.13
C GLU A 878 24.52 -19.91 -40.61
N GLN A 879 24.21 -20.90 -41.46
CA GLN A 879 24.02 -20.70 -42.89
C GLN A 879 22.89 -19.68 -43.12
N SER A 880 23.21 -18.51 -43.66
CA SER A 880 22.19 -17.56 -44.11
C SER A 880 21.40 -18.19 -45.28
N PRO A 881 20.06 -18.25 -45.23
CA PRO A 881 19.30 -18.49 -46.45
C PRO A 881 19.31 -17.20 -47.27
N ARG A 882 20.15 -17.19 -48.31
CA ARG A 882 20.02 -16.26 -49.43
C ARG A 882 18.61 -16.41 -50.01
N GLN A 883 17.76 -15.40 -49.84
CA GLN A 883 16.74 -15.00 -50.81
C GLN A 883 16.01 -13.75 -50.29
N SER A 884 16.46 -12.59 -50.75
CA SER A 884 15.68 -11.35 -50.74
C SER A 884 14.90 -11.25 -52.05
N PRO A 885 13.58 -10.99 -52.04
CA PRO A 885 12.90 -10.45 -53.19
C PRO A 885 12.96 -8.92 -53.13
N LEU A 886 13.52 -8.33 -54.19
CA LEU A 886 13.38 -6.94 -54.58
C LEU A 886 11.90 -6.55 -54.67
N ILE A 887 11.48 -5.53 -53.91
CA ILE A 887 10.49 -4.56 -54.39
C ILE A 887 10.93 -3.17 -53.92
N SER A 888 11.32 -2.37 -54.91
CA SER A 888 11.57 -0.93 -54.83
C SER A 888 10.30 -0.16 -54.47
N LEU A 889 10.43 0.89 -53.65
CA LEU A 889 9.62 2.10 -53.81
C LEU A 889 10.42 3.29 -53.25
N ALA A 890 10.51 4.30 -54.10
CA ALA A 890 11.35 5.48 -53.97
C ALA A 890 10.61 6.64 -53.27
N HIS A 891 11.42 7.65 -52.93
CA HIS A 891 11.06 9.03 -52.57
C HIS A 891 10.55 9.23 -51.13
N ALA A 892 10.97 10.24 -50.36
CA ALA A 892 12.02 11.25 -50.51
C ALA A 892 12.25 11.83 -49.10
N SER A 893 13.51 12.08 -48.74
CA SER A 893 13.88 12.97 -47.64
C SER A 893 14.39 14.27 -48.26
N PRO A 894 14.13 15.46 -47.71
CA PRO A 894 15.02 16.59 -47.92
C PRO A 894 16.13 16.54 -46.88
N SER A 895 17.36 16.53 -47.40
CA SER A 895 18.62 16.47 -46.68
C SER A 895 19.03 17.81 -46.06
N ALA A 896 19.68 17.68 -44.91
CA ALA A 896 20.88 18.36 -44.43
C ALA A 896 21.42 19.61 -45.15
N ARG A 897 21.88 20.58 -44.34
CA ARG A 897 23.18 21.22 -44.55
C ARG A 897 23.98 21.34 -43.26
N GLN A 898 25.28 21.15 -43.44
CA GLN A 898 26.36 20.88 -42.50
C GLN A 898 27.22 22.16 -42.33
N MET A 899 27.82 22.35 -41.15
CA MET A 899 29.25 22.68 -40.89
C MET A 899 29.57 23.79 -39.86
N GLN A 900 30.44 23.39 -38.91
CA GLN A 900 31.65 24.04 -38.33
C GLN A 900 31.60 25.07 -37.16
N ASN A 901 32.07 24.57 -36.00
CA ASN A 901 33.02 25.08 -34.97
C ASN A 901 33.38 26.58 -34.74
N ARG A 902 33.07 27.06 -33.49
CA ARG A 902 33.79 27.92 -32.49
C ARG A 902 34.25 29.37 -32.83
N PRO A 903 34.53 30.28 -31.84
CA PRO A 903 34.02 30.49 -30.46
C PRO A 903 33.69 31.98 -30.09
N GLU A 904 33.23 32.21 -28.84
CA GLU A 904 33.25 33.45 -28.00
C GLU A 904 32.17 34.57 -28.10
N THR A 905 31.86 35.07 -26.89
CA THR A 905 31.22 36.34 -26.43
C THR A 905 29.70 36.38 -26.13
N THR A 906 29.41 36.65 -24.85
CA THR A 906 28.14 37.10 -24.22
C THR A 906 27.94 38.61 -24.38
N PRO A 907 26.90 39.27 -23.82
CA PRO A 907 25.47 38.92 -23.63
C PRO A 907 24.51 40.07 -24.07
N ARG A 908 23.19 39.83 -24.15
CA ARG A 908 22.12 40.71 -23.57
C ARG A 908 20.68 40.26 -23.85
N SER A 909 19.90 40.23 -22.76
CA SER A 909 18.48 40.61 -22.55
C SER A 909 17.44 40.45 -23.68
N HIS A 910 16.35 39.72 -23.40
CA HIS A 910 15.05 40.32 -23.02
C HIS A 910 13.99 39.23 -22.73
N THR A 911 13.36 39.39 -21.57
CA THR A 911 11.99 39.05 -21.15
C THR A 911 10.95 38.85 -22.26
N PHE A 912 10.05 37.84 -22.13
CA PHE A 912 8.59 38.02 -22.19
C PHE A 912 7.82 36.69 -21.93
N ASP A 913 6.88 36.75 -20.98
CA ASP A 913 5.76 35.81 -20.74
C ASP A 913 4.73 35.85 -21.88
N PRO A 914 3.85 34.83 -22.02
CA PRO A 914 2.53 35.00 -22.60
C PRO A 914 1.41 34.76 -21.58
N GLY A 915 0.57 35.78 -21.42
CA GLY A 915 -0.72 35.74 -20.73
C GLY A 915 -1.89 35.31 -21.64
N TYR A 916 -2.97 34.95 -20.95
CA TYR A 916 -4.33 34.60 -21.39
C TYR A 916 -5.05 35.63 -22.28
N TYR A 917 -6.04 35.16 -23.07
CA TYR A 917 -7.43 35.65 -23.33
C TYR A 917 -8.03 34.75 -24.45
N SER A 918 -9.11 33.96 -24.31
CA SER A 918 -10.56 34.20 -24.06
C SER A 918 -11.39 34.67 -25.27
N SER A 919 -12.45 33.87 -25.56
CA SER A 919 -13.81 34.18 -26.11
C SER A 919 -13.91 34.88 -27.48
N SER A 920 -14.73 34.45 -28.45
CA SER A 920 -16.21 34.44 -28.52
C SER A 920 -16.57 33.84 -29.92
N GLY A 921 -17.65 33.13 -30.24
CA GLY A 921 -19.08 33.34 -29.98
C GLY A 921 -19.77 34.01 -31.18
N SER A 922 -20.48 33.27 -32.05
CA SER A 922 -21.59 33.80 -32.87
C SER A 922 -22.49 32.70 -33.45
N GLN A 923 -23.79 32.88 -33.23
CA GLN A 923 -24.94 32.12 -33.71
C GLN A 923 -25.21 32.35 -35.21
N HIS A 924 -25.86 31.40 -35.89
CA HIS A 924 -27.03 31.70 -36.74
C HIS A 924 -27.88 30.44 -36.99
N ASP A 925 -29.18 30.69 -36.89
CA ASP A 925 -30.36 29.84 -37.08
C ASP A 925 -30.81 29.86 -38.55
N ASP A 926 -31.40 28.78 -39.04
CA ASP A 926 -32.50 28.79 -40.04
C ASP A 926 -32.96 27.36 -40.36
N GLY A 927 -34.28 27.16 -40.35
CA GLY A 927 -34.97 25.89 -40.59
C GLY A 927 -35.81 25.82 -41.88
N TYR A 928 -36.61 24.75 -41.92
CA TYR A 928 -37.82 24.44 -42.72
C TYR A 928 -37.78 23.24 -43.71
N ASP A 929 -38.64 22.26 -43.35
CA ASP A 929 -39.58 21.42 -44.11
C ASP A 929 -39.16 20.47 -45.25
N ALA A 930 -39.49 19.17 -45.13
CA ALA A 930 -40.80 18.63 -45.55
C ALA A 930 -40.85 17.08 -45.61
N ASP A 931 -42.00 16.55 -45.20
CA ASP A 931 -42.48 15.16 -45.15
C ASP A 931 -42.40 14.33 -46.45
N ARG A 932 -42.22 13.00 -46.32
CA ARG A 932 -43.07 12.00 -47.00
C ARG A 932 -43.05 10.60 -46.36
N ARG A 933 -44.26 10.15 -46.03
CA ARG A 933 -44.67 8.84 -45.49
C ARG A 933 -44.64 7.70 -46.53
N THR A 934 -44.38 6.47 -46.05
CA THR A 934 -45.11 5.17 -46.22
C THR A 934 -44.12 4.05 -45.86
N GLY A 935 -44.33 3.04 -45.00
CA GLY A 935 -45.52 2.42 -44.45
C GLY A 935 -45.48 0.92 -44.74
N ARG A 936 -45.12 0.07 -43.75
CA ARG A 936 -45.64 -1.32 -43.61
C ARG A 936 -45.32 -1.91 -42.22
N LEU A 937 -46.40 -2.32 -41.55
CA LEU A 937 -46.48 -3.02 -40.28
C LEU A 937 -46.04 -4.50 -40.37
N LEU A 938 -45.53 -5.07 -39.27
CA LEU A 938 -46.18 -6.22 -38.59
C LEU A 938 -45.55 -6.54 -37.21
N ARG A 939 -46.46 -6.63 -36.22
CA ARG A 939 -46.39 -7.12 -34.83
C ARG A 939 -45.44 -8.30 -34.54
N SER A 940 -44.85 -8.27 -33.33
CA SER A 940 -44.76 -9.45 -32.44
C SER A 940 -44.42 -9.06 -30.99
N LEU A 941 -45.35 -9.31 -30.06
CA LEU A 941 -45.10 -9.44 -28.62
C LEU A 941 -44.12 -10.62 -28.38
N ARG A 942 -43.22 -10.52 -27.39
CA ARG A 942 -43.09 -11.52 -26.29
C ARG A 942 -41.98 -11.21 -25.28
N ARG A 943 -42.39 -11.39 -24.02
CA ARG A 943 -41.66 -11.62 -22.77
C ARG A 943 -40.26 -12.23 -22.93
N SER A 944 -39.27 -11.62 -22.30
CA SER A 944 -37.99 -12.24 -21.95
C SER A 944 -38.04 -12.71 -20.48
N GLY A 945 -38.10 -14.02 -20.28
CA GLY A 945 -37.75 -14.67 -19.02
C GLY A 945 -36.25 -15.00 -18.98
N PRO A 946 -35.67 -15.26 -17.79
CA PRO A 946 -34.27 -15.57 -17.64
C PRO A 946 -33.98 -17.05 -17.96
N LEU A 947 -32.80 -17.29 -18.52
CA LEU A 947 -32.29 -18.58 -18.96
C LEU A 947 -31.82 -19.44 -17.77
N ASP A 948 -32.40 -20.62 -17.65
CA ASP A 948 -32.00 -21.69 -16.73
C ASP A 948 -30.66 -22.32 -17.16
N PHE A 949 -29.73 -22.48 -16.21
CA PHE A 949 -28.61 -23.41 -16.34
C PHE A 949 -29.04 -24.79 -15.86
N GLY A 950 -29.18 -25.72 -16.81
CA GLY A 950 -29.51 -27.12 -16.56
C GLY A 950 -28.31 -27.93 -16.06
N ALA A 951 -28.51 -28.65 -14.96
CA ALA A 951 -27.66 -29.73 -14.48
C ALA A 951 -28.11 -31.08 -15.06
N SER A 952 -27.18 -31.90 -15.57
CA SER A 952 -27.23 -33.38 -15.68
C SER A 952 -26.02 -33.87 -16.51
N ARG A 953 -25.36 -35.03 -16.31
CA ARG A 953 -25.48 -36.20 -15.43
C ARG A 953 -24.20 -37.07 -15.59
N LYS A 954 -23.80 -37.74 -14.50
CA LYS A 954 -23.31 -39.14 -14.35
C LYS A 954 -22.31 -39.77 -15.36
N ALA A 955 -21.18 -40.28 -14.83
CA ALA A 955 -20.91 -41.72 -14.56
C ALA A 955 -19.41 -42.12 -14.70
N LYS A 956 -18.82 -42.72 -13.66
CA LYS A 956 -18.19 -44.07 -13.71
C LYS A 956 -17.64 -44.51 -12.33
N LYS A 957 -18.02 -45.73 -11.94
CA LYS A 957 -17.47 -46.55 -10.84
C LYS A 957 -16.25 -47.35 -11.35
N PHE A 958 -15.41 -47.80 -10.40
CA PHE A 958 -14.51 -48.99 -10.31
C PHE A 958 -13.18 -48.55 -9.66
N VAL A 959 -12.47 -49.23 -8.74
CA VAL A 959 -12.68 -50.28 -7.71
C VAL A 959 -11.29 -50.51 -7.05
N GLU A 960 -11.29 -50.88 -5.77
CA GLU A 960 -10.26 -51.60 -4.98
C GLU A 960 -8.90 -50.97 -4.59
N GLY A 961 -8.54 -51.18 -3.31
CA GLY A 961 -7.21 -50.96 -2.76
C GLY A 961 -7.17 -50.81 -1.23
N SER A 962 -7.47 -51.89 -0.50
CA SER A 962 -7.48 -52.00 0.96
C SER A 962 -6.10 -51.91 1.64
N SER A 963 -6.02 -51.33 2.84
CA SER A 963 -5.34 -51.95 3.99
C SER A 963 -5.73 -51.30 5.32
N SER A 964 -6.03 -52.17 6.28
CA SER A 964 -6.58 -52.03 7.62
C SER A 964 -5.68 -51.37 8.68
N GLY A 965 -6.31 -50.77 9.70
CA GLY A 965 -5.69 -50.48 11.00
C GLY A 965 -6.67 -49.84 11.98
N SER A 966 -6.98 -50.55 13.06
CA SER A 966 -8.06 -50.32 14.03
C SER A 966 -7.80 -49.23 15.09
N SER A 967 -8.92 -48.71 15.61
CA SER A 967 -9.23 -48.52 17.05
C SER A 967 -9.29 -47.08 17.64
N HIS A 968 -10.38 -46.91 18.40
CA HIS A 968 -10.69 -45.97 19.48
C HIS A 968 -10.87 -44.47 19.19
N GLY A 969 -12.08 -44.02 19.55
CA GLY A 969 -12.52 -42.64 19.43
C GLY A 969 -12.04 -41.74 20.56
N ALA A 970 -11.96 -40.47 20.24
CA ALA A 970 -12.17 -39.33 21.12
C ALA A 970 -12.37 -38.10 20.23
N GLY A 971 -13.50 -37.40 20.39
CA GLY A 971 -13.74 -36.14 19.69
C GLY A 971 -12.81 -35.06 20.25
N SER A 972 -11.98 -34.47 19.38
CA SER A 972 -11.16 -33.31 19.71
C SER A 972 -11.71 -32.05 19.04
N LEU A 973 -12.17 -31.14 19.90
CA LEU A 973 -12.39 -29.73 19.63
C LEU A 973 -11.07 -29.09 19.16
N GLN A 974 -11.05 -28.49 17.96
CA GLN A 974 -9.94 -27.66 17.53
C GLN A 974 -10.08 -26.26 18.16
N ARG A 975 -9.12 -25.93 19.02
CA ARG A 975 -8.93 -24.61 19.66
C ARG A 975 -8.44 -23.59 18.63
N PHE A 976 -9.08 -22.42 18.62
CA PHE A 976 -8.54 -21.19 18.05
C PHE A 976 -7.37 -20.68 18.91
N ALA A 977 -6.29 -20.30 18.25
CA ALA A 977 -5.14 -19.63 18.86
C ALA A 977 -5.53 -18.19 19.22
N VAL A 978 -5.41 -17.86 20.51
CA VAL A 978 -5.58 -16.51 21.06
C VAL A 978 -4.24 -15.81 20.99
N SER A 979 -4.12 -14.82 20.10
CA SER A 979 -3.04 -13.84 20.09
C SER A 979 -3.25 -12.88 21.25
N ARG A 980 -2.38 -12.93 22.26
CA ARG A 980 -2.37 -11.98 23.37
C ARG A 980 -1.67 -10.69 22.94
N SER A 981 -2.41 -9.60 22.80
CA SER A 981 -1.89 -8.23 22.90
C SER A 981 -2.43 -7.61 24.18
N GLY A 982 -1.54 -7.37 25.15
CA GLY A 982 -1.88 -6.71 26.42
C GLY A 982 -2.09 -5.20 26.25
N PRO A 983 -2.70 -4.53 27.25
CA PRO A 983 -3.00 -3.12 27.18
C PRO A 983 -1.75 -2.28 27.44
N LEU A 984 -1.43 -1.36 26.52
CA LEU A 984 -0.46 -0.29 26.74
C LEU A 984 -1.09 0.76 27.67
N SER A 985 -0.48 0.92 28.84
CA SER A 985 -0.79 1.93 29.84
C SER A 985 -0.46 3.33 29.32
N TYR A 986 -1.45 4.23 29.33
CA TYR A 986 -1.23 5.67 29.28
C TYR A 986 -0.54 6.16 30.55
N ARG A 987 0.48 7.01 30.40
CA ARG A 987 0.83 8.07 31.34
C ARG A 987 0.76 9.39 30.59
#